data_AF-A0A972P0R6-F1
#
_entry.id   AF-A0A972P0R6-F1
#
_cell.length_a   1.000
_cell.length_b   1.000
_cell.length_c   1.000
_cell.angle_alpha   90.00
_cell.angle_beta   90.00
_cell.angle_gamma   90.00
#
_symmetry.space_group_name_H-M   'P 1'
#
loop_
_entity.id
_entity.type
_entity.pdbx_description
1 polymer ?
#
loop_
_entity_poly.entity_id
_entity_poly.type
_entity_poly.pdbx_seq_one_letter_code
_entity_poly.pdbx_strand_id
1 'polypeptide(L)'
;MPSEFRKRILVLFILLLAGPALAATSIPLSKWVTLRSDDSGAVRETIRSEVDKREGFSTSQEERANLKSAEDEKERDDSTYKKAVSNANREFIRAKKKRDDLTSRYQAVFSEREEQQKNVRTIRTGIENLDSQIARYNQDIQAQQASLKKWLQTEKQGEAAVAVLFTRGFKDKAHTLEALADQASSPLMAHYMGTYIQSFSKVINTVLSVDFIRAIEEGTAKWNNEEPLRYEMEKGARGTTYLRLKRYELYPFQAPKAGRVKPPPASRGIRAVVVTSKKDLDNFLVENRYTPTAHDLDRAYRMIRETTQMNTAAEEGLREQVKSYQDRIASLQKRIREAQADKESQSSILKRRELELDKISQEAATVQSQKEEADRAFRDAQQAVHDTKRVRESIIFKTALATARGSQTPAEASALAIIDKLAEVRNDAKTQHSTSTTEVTNFTVTNESSHQAVTEARILSVRLISFINEGDSVRVKMAFRVRTVLEESANDGKRVADYRPAERKPADRRPLDRTPAAKPPPEEKDKDDGFFARILPSPEPSRDVEKPAAPAPVRRNPHAIGSHEGNDVLFELISVKSAGKDLLVRVDITNMTEDSIRSVALYDQAYRWTKSRITDSEGKEHNVSEVTFYSGSEKTTMYSAGSRGVPLEGRATKSVLMHFKQVPGTRSIRKLTIHPYVYHRKVFWSWQEFDFAFQNVRVSR
;
A
#
# COMPACT_ATOMS: atom_id res chain seq x y z
N MET A 1 -90.93 53.43 27.14
CA MET A 1 -89.99 53.22 26.01
C MET A 1 -89.06 52.06 26.33
N PRO A 2 -88.63 51.24 25.35
CA PRO A 2 -87.78 50.07 25.58
C PRO A 2 -86.33 50.45 25.89
N SER A 3 -85.61 49.60 26.63
CA SER A 3 -84.20 49.77 26.99
C SER A 3 -83.25 49.87 25.77
N GLU A 4 -83.61 49.23 24.66
CA GLU A 4 -82.94 49.35 23.35
C GLU A 4 -82.82 50.81 22.86
N PHE A 5 -83.84 51.64 23.09
CA PHE A 5 -83.86 53.01 22.57
C PHE A 5 -82.86 53.92 23.29
N ARG A 6 -82.63 53.69 24.60
CA ARG A 6 -81.59 54.40 25.36
C ARG A 6 -80.17 54.01 24.93
N LYS A 7 -79.93 52.73 24.60
CA LYS A 7 -78.62 52.30 24.08
C LYS A 7 -78.30 52.92 22.72
N ARG A 8 -79.27 53.00 21.80
CA ARG A 8 -79.06 53.63 20.48
C ARG A 8 -78.78 55.13 20.58
N ILE A 9 -79.48 55.86 21.45
CA ILE A 9 -79.18 57.28 21.67
C ILE A 9 -77.81 57.49 22.32
N LEU A 10 -77.40 56.64 23.29
CA LEU A 10 -76.07 56.75 23.90
C LEU A 10 -74.94 56.46 22.90
N VAL A 11 -75.10 55.46 22.02
CA VAL A 11 -74.12 55.18 20.94
C VAL A 11 -74.07 56.33 19.94
N LEU A 12 -75.21 56.93 19.59
CA LEU A 12 -75.23 58.11 18.71
C LEU A 12 -74.54 59.32 19.37
N PHE A 13 -74.77 59.55 20.67
CA PHE A 13 -74.12 60.63 21.42
C PHE A 13 -72.61 60.41 21.61
N ILE A 14 -72.15 59.18 21.78
CA ILE A 14 -70.71 58.86 21.82
C ILE A 14 -70.06 59.05 20.44
N LEU A 15 -70.78 58.74 19.35
CA LEU A 15 -70.34 59.04 17.98
C LEU A 15 -70.36 60.54 17.62
N LEU A 16 -71.19 61.35 18.27
CA LEU A 16 -71.28 62.81 18.06
C LEU A 16 -70.44 63.66 19.04
N LEU A 17 -70.04 63.11 20.19
CA LEU A 17 -69.14 63.77 21.15
C LEU A 17 -67.67 63.34 21.01
N ALA A 18 -67.37 62.40 20.11
CA ALA A 18 -66.01 62.14 19.65
C ALA A 18 -65.50 63.24 18.69
N GLY A 19 -65.44 64.47 19.19
CA GLY A 19 -64.52 65.53 18.77
C GLY A 19 -64.49 65.97 17.29
N PRO A 20 -65.09 67.14 16.95
CA PRO A 20 -64.61 67.94 15.82
C PRO A 20 -63.27 68.58 16.20
N ALA A 21 -62.19 67.79 16.23
CA ALA A 21 -60.84 68.26 16.50
C ALA A 21 -59.83 67.49 15.65
N LEU A 22 -59.05 68.22 14.86
CA LEU A 22 -58.02 67.67 13.96
C LEU A 22 -58.58 66.70 12.92
N ALA A 23 -59.29 67.28 11.93
CA ALA A 23 -58.85 67.03 10.56
C ALA A 23 -57.36 67.44 10.49
N ALA A 24 -56.47 66.50 10.82
CA ALA A 24 -55.06 66.66 10.53
C ALA A 24 -54.98 66.88 9.03
N THR A 25 -54.60 68.09 8.61
CA THR A 25 -54.23 68.38 7.24
C THR A 25 -53.15 67.37 6.88
N SER A 26 -53.54 66.32 6.15
CA SER A 26 -52.65 65.23 5.78
C SER A 26 -51.63 65.83 4.83
N ILE A 27 -50.48 66.23 5.38
CA ILE A 27 -49.42 66.93 4.65
C ILE A 27 -49.13 66.07 3.41
N PRO A 28 -49.37 66.58 2.18
CA PRO A 28 -49.28 65.76 0.99
C PRO A 28 -47.82 65.34 0.79
N LEU A 29 -47.54 64.08 1.11
CA LEU A 29 -46.21 63.51 0.93
C LEU A 29 -45.91 63.43 -0.57
N SER A 30 -44.74 63.94 -0.96
CA SER A 30 -44.27 63.84 -2.33
C SER A 30 -44.08 62.38 -2.72
N LYS A 31 -44.45 62.04 -3.95
CA LYS A 31 -44.30 60.68 -4.49
C LYS A 31 -42.92 60.52 -5.15
N TRP A 32 -42.46 59.27 -5.24
CA TRP A 32 -41.34 58.92 -6.11
C TRP A 32 -41.77 58.98 -7.57
N VAL A 33 -40.94 59.59 -8.42
CA VAL A 33 -41.13 59.66 -9.86
C VAL A 33 -40.03 58.88 -10.55
N THR A 34 -40.42 57.83 -11.26
CA THR A 34 -39.51 56.94 -11.98
C THR A 34 -38.97 57.61 -13.25
N LEU A 35 -37.67 57.49 -13.46
CA LEU A 35 -36.97 58.04 -14.62
C LEU A 35 -37.03 57.04 -15.79
N ARG A 36 -37.32 57.54 -17.01
CA ARG A 36 -37.29 56.72 -18.23
C ARG A 36 -35.86 56.39 -18.67
N SER A 37 -34.95 57.35 -18.54
CA SER A 37 -33.51 57.15 -18.69
C SER A 37 -32.73 57.98 -17.68
N ASP A 38 -31.44 57.65 -17.54
CA ASP A 38 -30.48 58.28 -16.63
C ASP A 38 -29.83 59.56 -17.22
N ASP A 39 -30.12 59.84 -18.51
CA ASP A 39 -29.58 60.96 -19.26
C ASP A 39 -29.93 62.31 -18.62
N SER A 40 -28.98 63.24 -18.63
CA SER A 40 -29.16 64.57 -18.01
C SER A 40 -30.38 65.32 -18.56
N GLY A 41 -30.75 65.11 -19.84
CA GLY A 41 -31.96 65.66 -20.45
C GLY A 41 -33.27 65.07 -19.88
N ALA A 42 -33.35 63.75 -19.74
CA ALA A 42 -34.55 63.08 -19.20
C ALA A 42 -34.72 63.35 -17.69
N VAL A 43 -33.62 63.39 -16.95
CA VAL A 43 -33.60 63.80 -15.54
C VAL A 43 -34.02 65.27 -15.40
N ARG A 44 -33.51 66.17 -16.26
CA ARG A 44 -33.89 67.59 -16.31
C ARG A 44 -35.38 67.79 -16.56
N GLU A 45 -35.94 67.13 -17.56
CA GLU A 45 -37.36 67.26 -17.91
C GLU A 45 -38.26 66.72 -16.80
N THR A 46 -37.87 65.59 -16.18
CA THR A 46 -38.62 65.01 -15.05
C THR A 46 -38.61 65.95 -13.84
N ILE A 47 -37.44 66.42 -13.41
CA ILE A 47 -37.28 67.36 -12.29
C ILE A 47 -38.04 68.65 -12.56
N ARG A 48 -37.90 69.22 -13.76
CA ARG A 48 -38.64 70.41 -14.18
C ARG A 48 -40.15 70.18 -14.07
N SER A 49 -40.67 69.07 -14.61
CA SER A 49 -42.11 68.79 -14.53
C SER A 49 -42.63 68.65 -13.10
N GLU A 50 -41.82 68.15 -12.16
CA GLU A 50 -42.22 67.99 -10.76
C GLU A 50 -42.13 69.28 -9.94
N VAL A 51 -41.27 70.21 -10.35
CA VAL A 51 -41.24 71.56 -9.76
C VAL A 51 -42.33 72.44 -10.37
N ASP A 52 -42.53 72.41 -11.70
CA ASP A 52 -43.56 73.18 -12.42
C ASP A 52 -45.00 72.74 -12.06
N LYS A 53 -45.20 71.50 -11.58
CA LYS A 53 -46.50 71.01 -11.04
C LYS A 53 -46.87 71.56 -9.66
N ARG A 54 -45.97 72.27 -8.96
CA ARG A 54 -46.29 72.84 -7.64
C ARG A 54 -47.01 74.17 -7.78
N GLU A 55 -48.16 74.28 -7.10
CA GLU A 55 -48.94 75.52 -7.00
C GLU A 55 -48.29 76.57 -6.06
N GLY A 56 -47.19 76.23 -5.36
CA GLY A 56 -46.48 77.16 -4.47
C GLY A 56 -45.23 76.60 -3.79
N PHE A 57 -44.53 77.46 -3.04
CA PHE A 57 -43.35 77.10 -2.23
C PHE A 57 -43.71 76.19 -1.05
N SER A 58 -42.79 75.30 -0.68
CA SER A 58 -42.98 74.36 0.44
C SER A 58 -42.96 75.06 1.80
N THR A 59 -43.88 74.67 2.69
CA THR A 59 -43.80 75.04 4.11
C THR A 59 -42.68 74.27 4.84
N SER A 60 -42.19 74.82 5.96
CA SER A 60 -41.21 74.10 6.81
C SER A 60 -41.79 72.81 7.43
N GLN A 61 -43.11 72.71 7.57
CA GLN A 61 -43.79 71.48 7.99
C GLN A 61 -43.78 70.42 6.87
N GLU A 62 -44.05 70.80 5.62
CA GLU A 62 -43.89 69.90 4.45
C GLU A 62 -42.45 69.40 4.28
N GLU A 63 -41.47 70.28 4.43
CA GLU A 63 -40.06 69.90 4.35
C GLU A 63 -39.71 68.82 5.38
N ARG A 64 -40.07 69.05 6.66
CA ARG A 64 -39.82 68.09 7.74
C ARG A 64 -40.55 66.77 7.54
N ALA A 65 -41.81 66.80 7.09
CA ALA A 65 -42.59 65.60 6.84
C ALA A 65 -42.04 64.77 5.66
N ASN A 66 -41.67 65.43 4.55
CA ASN A 66 -41.12 64.75 3.38
C ASN A 66 -39.70 64.25 3.61
N LEU A 67 -38.85 65.01 4.31
CA LEU A 67 -37.51 64.58 4.67
C LEU A 67 -37.56 63.35 5.57
N LYS A 68 -38.32 63.42 6.68
CA LYS A 68 -38.48 62.29 7.59
C LYS A 68 -39.04 61.06 6.87
N SER A 69 -40.06 61.22 6.02
CA SER A 69 -40.64 60.11 5.24
C SER A 69 -39.61 59.41 4.33
N ALA A 70 -38.65 60.17 3.77
CA ALA A 70 -37.60 59.63 2.91
C ALA A 70 -36.41 59.08 3.72
N GLU A 71 -36.12 59.63 4.90
CA GLU A 71 -35.15 59.09 5.86
C GLU A 71 -35.63 57.76 6.44
N ASP A 72 -36.88 57.68 6.89
CA ASP A 72 -37.54 56.44 7.33
C ASP A 72 -37.57 55.36 6.22
N GLU A 73 -37.59 55.76 4.94
CA GLU A 73 -37.49 54.85 3.78
C GLU A 73 -36.04 54.42 3.54
N LYS A 74 -35.08 55.35 3.59
CA LYS A 74 -33.64 55.04 3.50
C LYS A 74 -33.18 54.07 4.57
N GLU A 75 -33.58 54.27 5.83
CA GLU A 75 -33.21 53.35 6.91
C GLU A 75 -33.81 51.95 6.73
N ARG A 76 -35.01 51.85 6.14
CA ARG A 76 -35.62 50.55 5.77
C ARG A 76 -34.89 49.88 4.61
N ASP A 77 -34.51 50.61 3.57
CA ASP A 77 -33.76 50.07 2.43
C ASP A 77 -32.35 49.63 2.86
N ASP A 78 -31.62 50.47 3.61
CA ASP A 78 -30.28 50.17 4.14
C ASP A 78 -30.28 49.00 5.15
N SER A 79 -31.28 48.92 6.03
CA SER A 79 -31.40 47.80 6.97
C SER A 79 -31.82 46.49 6.27
N THR A 80 -32.66 46.56 5.24
CA THR A 80 -33.03 45.40 4.41
C THR A 80 -31.82 44.86 3.67
N TYR A 81 -31.02 45.73 3.04
CA TYR A 81 -29.77 45.35 2.37
C TYR A 81 -28.77 44.71 3.35
N LYS A 82 -28.50 45.36 4.49
CA LYS A 82 -27.60 44.82 5.53
C LYS A 82 -28.08 43.46 6.06
N LYS A 83 -29.39 43.27 6.23
CA LYS A 83 -29.99 41.99 6.67
C LYS A 83 -29.86 40.91 5.60
N ALA A 84 -30.05 41.23 4.32
CA ALA A 84 -29.85 40.30 3.21
C ALA A 84 -28.39 39.82 3.13
N VAL A 85 -27.42 40.75 3.15
CA VAL A 85 -25.98 40.43 3.15
C VAL A 85 -25.59 39.61 4.38
N SER A 86 -26.12 39.93 5.57
CA SER A 86 -25.86 39.18 6.80
C SER A 86 -26.40 37.74 6.74
N ASN A 87 -27.61 37.56 6.22
CA ASN A 87 -28.21 36.23 6.04
C ASN A 87 -27.40 35.39 5.03
N ALA A 88 -27.07 35.94 3.86
CA ALA A 88 -26.27 35.25 2.85
C ALA A 88 -24.88 34.84 3.40
N ASN A 89 -24.19 35.75 4.11
CA ASN A 89 -22.93 35.43 4.78
C ASN A 89 -23.07 34.29 5.80
N ARG A 90 -24.17 34.26 6.57
CA ARG A 90 -24.45 33.18 7.54
C ARG A 90 -24.66 31.84 6.86
N GLU A 91 -25.34 31.82 5.72
CA GLU A 91 -25.54 30.62 4.91
C GLU A 91 -24.23 30.15 4.28
N PHE A 92 -23.41 31.05 3.75
CA PHE A 92 -22.05 30.75 3.25
C PHE A 92 -21.17 30.14 4.34
N ILE A 93 -21.11 30.72 5.55
CA ILE A 93 -20.34 30.17 6.68
C ILE A 93 -20.84 28.76 7.05
N ARG A 94 -22.16 28.55 7.07
CA ARG A 94 -22.77 27.24 7.36
C ARG A 94 -22.45 26.20 6.29
N ALA A 95 -22.54 26.56 5.02
CA ALA A 95 -22.23 25.69 3.89
C ALA A 95 -20.73 25.35 3.84
N LYS A 96 -19.86 26.35 4.06
CA LYS A 96 -18.41 26.15 4.19
C LYS A 96 -18.10 25.15 5.30
N LYS A 97 -18.65 25.35 6.50
CA LYS A 97 -18.42 24.41 7.62
C LYS A 97 -18.88 23.00 7.27
N LYS A 98 -20.10 22.81 6.72
CA LYS A 98 -20.60 21.49 6.29
C LYS A 98 -19.65 20.83 5.28
N ARG A 99 -19.11 21.59 4.32
CA ARG A 99 -18.14 21.13 3.32
C ARG A 99 -16.82 20.70 3.94
N ASP A 100 -16.26 21.50 4.84
CA ASP A 100 -14.96 21.26 5.47
C ASP A 100 -15.03 20.05 6.44
N ASP A 101 -16.11 19.96 7.22
CA ASP A 101 -16.42 18.81 8.09
C ASP A 101 -16.54 17.50 7.27
N LEU A 102 -17.29 17.52 6.17
CA LEU A 102 -17.47 16.35 5.28
C LEU A 102 -16.19 15.99 4.50
N THR A 103 -15.39 16.97 4.11
CA THR A 103 -14.08 16.74 3.45
C THR A 103 -13.12 16.04 4.40
N SER A 104 -13.09 16.46 5.66
CA SER A 104 -12.29 15.81 6.72
C SER A 104 -12.76 14.38 6.98
N ARG A 105 -14.07 14.15 7.08
CA ARG A 105 -14.64 12.79 7.23
C ARG A 105 -14.33 11.90 6.02
N TYR A 106 -14.43 12.43 4.80
CA TYR A 106 -14.10 11.71 3.58
C TYR A 106 -12.64 11.23 3.57
N GLN A 107 -11.69 12.11 3.95
CA GLN A 107 -10.27 11.76 4.06
C GLN A 107 -10.01 10.66 5.10
N ALA A 108 -10.69 10.71 6.25
CA ALA A 108 -10.58 9.69 7.29
C ALA A 108 -11.08 8.32 6.80
N VAL A 109 -12.32 8.24 6.30
CA VAL A 109 -12.93 7.00 5.80
C VAL A 109 -12.17 6.42 4.60
N PHE A 110 -11.66 7.26 3.70
CA PHE A 110 -10.83 6.81 2.58
C PHE A 110 -9.49 6.21 3.04
N SER A 111 -8.86 6.81 4.05
CA SER A 111 -7.60 6.31 4.63
C SER A 111 -7.81 4.96 5.34
N GLU A 112 -8.89 4.83 6.12
CA GLU A 112 -9.28 3.57 6.76
C GLU A 112 -9.58 2.47 5.72
N ARG A 113 -10.28 2.82 4.64
CA ARG A 113 -10.54 1.91 3.51
C ARG A 113 -9.26 1.39 2.86
N GLU A 114 -8.28 2.27 2.61
CA GLU A 114 -6.97 1.86 2.10
C GLU A 114 -6.24 0.91 3.05
N GLU A 115 -6.33 1.15 4.36
CA GLU A 115 -5.69 0.32 5.37
C GLU A 115 -6.33 -1.08 5.43
N GLN A 116 -7.65 -1.16 5.50
CA GLN A 116 -8.33 -2.46 5.48
C GLN A 116 -8.11 -3.20 4.16
N GLN A 117 -8.03 -2.50 3.03
CA GLN A 117 -7.69 -3.14 1.75
C GLN A 117 -6.26 -3.70 1.75
N LYS A 118 -5.29 -3.05 2.43
CA LYS A 118 -3.94 -3.60 2.63
C LYS A 118 -3.99 -4.83 3.55
N ASN A 119 -4.74 -4.78 4.64
CA ASN A 119 -4.90 -5.91 5.58
C ASN A 119 -5.46 -7.16 4.88
N VAL A 120 -6.55 -6.99 4.11
CA VAL A 120 -7.14 -8.06 3.27
C VAL A 120 -6.12 -8.65 2.29
N ARG A 121 -5.34 -7.81 1.57
CA ARG A 121 -4.30 -8.28 0.65
C ARG A 121 -3.17 -9.03 1.36
N THR A 122 -2.74 -8.58 2.53
CA THR A 122 -1.71 -9.25 3.33
C THR A 122 -2.17 -10.64 3.77
N ILE A 123 -3.42 -10.78 4.24
CA ILE A 123 -3.97 -12.08 4.67
C ILE A 123 -4.13 -13.03 3.46
N ARG A 124 -4.62 -12.55 2.31
CA ARG A 124 -4.67 -13.36 1.07
C ARG A 124 -3.29 -13.88 0.66
N THR A 125 -2.27 -13.01 0.72
CA THR A 125 -0.87 -13.40 0.44
C THR A 125 -0.36 -14.44 1.46
N GLY A 126 -0.78 -14.34 2.73
CA GLY A 126 -0.50 -15.36 3.76
C GLY A 126 -1.07 -16.73 3.41
N ILE A 127 -2.33 -16.78 2.97
CA ILE A 127 -3.01 -18.01 2.53
C ILE A 127 -2.31 -18.62 1.30
N GLU A 128 -1.97 -17.80 0.29
CA GLU A 128 -1.23 -18.25 -0.90
C GLU A 128 0.15 -18.84 -0.57
N ASN A 129 0.84 -18.27 0.43
CA ASN A 129 2.10 -18.81 0.94
C ASN A 129 1.90 -20.15 1.66
N LEU A 130 0.84 -20.32 2.44
CA LEU A 130 0.50 -21.59 3.10
C LEU A 130 0.14 -22.68 2.08
N ASP A 131 -0.64 -22.36 1.05
CA ASP A 131 -0.90 -23.28 -0.07
C ASP A 131 0.39 -23.69 -0.79
N SER A 132 1.29 -22.74 -1.01
CA SER A 132 2.62 -23.01 -1.59
C SER A 132 3.49 -23.91 -0.71
N GLN A 133 3.39 -23.80 0.62
CA GLN A 133 4.07 -24.70 1.56
C GLN A 133 3.45 -26.11 1.54
N ILE A 134 2.12 -26.22 1.57
CA ILE A 134 1.40 -27.50 1.48
C ILE A 134 1.76 -28.24 0.18
N ALA A 135 1.82 -27.52 -0.95
CA ALA A 135 2.23 -28.09 -2.23
C ALA A 135 3.67 -28.64 -2.19
N ARG A 136 4.62 -27.89 -1.60
CA ARG A 136 6.01 -28.35 -1.41
C ARG A 136 6.11 -29.58 -0.52
N TYR A 137 5.43 -29.60 0.63
CA TYR A 137 5.46 -30.76 1.52
C TYR A 137 4.85 -32.02 0.87
N ASN A 138 3.82 -31.87 0.04
CA ASN A 138 3.30 -32.99 -0.77
C ASN A 138 4.32 -33.48 -1.81
N GLN A 139 5.04 -32.57 -2.47
CA GLN A 139 6.13 -32.92 -3.39
C GLN A 139 7.28 -33.63 -2.66
N ASP A 140 7.64 -33.18 -1.46
CA ASP A 140 8.65 -33.81 -0.61
C ASP A 140 8.24 -35.23 -0.18
N ILE A 141 6.96 -35.44 0.17
CA ILE A 141 6.41 -36.79 0.46
C ILE A 141 6.57 -37.70 -0.78
N GLN A 142 6.18 -37.23 -1.97
CA GLN A 142 6.35 -37.99 -3.21
C GLN A 142 7.84 -38.29 -3.50
N ALA A 143 8.74 -37.35 -3.22
CA ALA A 143 10.18 -37.54 -3.38
C ALA A 143 10.75 -38.57 -2.37
N GLN A 144 10.27 -38.58 -1.12
CA GLN A 144 10.62 -39.62 -0.13
C GLN A 144 10.10 -41.00 -0.57
N GLN A 145 8.85 -41.09 -1.04
CA GLN A 145 8.27 -42.34 -1.57
C GLN A 145 9.03 -42.87 -2.79
N ALA A 146 9.39 -42.00 -3.73
CA ALA A 146 10.20 -42.36 -4.90
C ALA A 146 11.62 -42.81 -4.50
N SER A 147 12.21 -42.18 -3.48
CA SER A 147 13.53 -42.54 -2.94
C SER A 147 13.52 -43.91 -2.26
N LEU A 148 12.52 -44.18 -1.42
CA LEU A 148 12.31 -45.50 -0.81
C LEU A 148 12.07 -46.57 -1.88
N LYS A 149 11.21 -46.30 -2.87
CA LYS A 149 10.96 -47.21 -4.00
C LYS A 149 12.25 -47.54 -4.76
N LYS A 150 13.09 -46.54 -5.04
CA LYS A 150 14.38 -46.74 -5.71
C LYS A 150 15.33 -47.58 -4.85
N TRP A 151 15.43 -47.28 -3.55
CA TRP A 151 16.29 -48.01 -2.61
C TRP A 151 15.88 -49.49 -2.52
N LEU A 152 14.59 -49.80 -2.33
CA LEU A 152 14.06 -51.18 -2.31
C LEU A 152 14.42 -51.96 -3.59
N GLN A 153 14.47 -51.29 -4.74
CA GLN A 153 14.80 -51.91 -6.04
C GLN A 153 16.30 -52.15 -6.26
N THR A 154 17.18 -51.45 -5.54
CA THR A 154 18.64 -51.53 -5.70
C THR A 154 19.34 -52.29 -4.58
N GLU A 155 18.81 -52.25 -3.37
CA GLU A 155 19.46 -52.76 -2.17
C GLU A 155 19.24 -54.27 -1.97
N LYS A 156 20.28 -54.98 -1.54
CA LYS A 156 20.23 -56.42 -1.25
C LYS A 156 19.47 -56.65 0.05
N GLN A 157 18.41 -57.46 0.01
CA GLN A 157 17.52 -57.71 1.16
C GLN A 157 17.80 -59.04 1.87
N GLY A 158 18.96 -59.65 1.59
CA GLY A 158 19.39 -60.93 2.13
C GLY A 158 19.90 -61.88 1.06
N GLU A 159 19.95 -63.15 1.42
CA GLU A 159 20.48 -64.25 0.64
C GLU A 159 19.67 -65.54 0.89
N ALA A 160 19.75 -66.50 -0.03
CA ALA A 160 19.19 -67.84 0.16
C ALA A 160 20.19 -68.90 -0.31
N ALA A 161 20.33 -69.97 0.49
CA ALA A 161 21.09 -71.16 0.12
C ALA A 161 20.14 -72.20 -0.50
N VAL A 162 20.52 -72.77 -1.65
CA VAL A 162 19.79 -73.88 -2.27
C VAL A 162 20.67 -75.11 -2.30
N ALA A 163 20.20 -76.20 -1.71
CA ALA A 163 20.78 -77.53 -1.84
C ALA A 163 20.22 -78.20 -3.09
N VAL A 164 21.10 -78.80 -3.90
CA VAL A 164 20.73 -79.55 -5.10
C VAL A 164 21.49 -80.87 -5.11
N LEU A 165 20.76 -81.98 -5.23
CA LEU A 165 21.32 -83.31 -5.47
C LEU A 165 21.18 -83.66 -6.96
N PHE A 166 22.30 -84.04 -7.58
CA PHE A 166 22.34 -84.56 -8.95
C PHE A 166 23.40 -85.64 -9.10
N THR A 167 23.15 -86.61 -9.97
CA THR A 167 24.12 -87.65 -10.35
C THR A 167 24.84 -87.26 -11.63
N ARG A 168 26.18 -87.35 -11.62
CA ARG A 168 27.03 -87.17 -12.80
C ARG A 168 27.42 -88.53 -13.37
N GLY A 169 26.84 -88.89 -14.51
CA GLY A 169 27.22 -90.05 -15.29
C GLY A 169 28.46 -89.82 -16.15
N PHE A 170 28.98 -90.89 -16.75
CA PHE A 170 30.22 -90.88 -17.54
C PHE A 170 30.21 -89.92 -18.74
N LYS A 171 29.03 -89.69 -19.35
CA LYS A 171 28.86 -88.81 -20.52
C LYS A 171 28.51 -87.35 -20.15
N ASP A 172 28.31 -87.04 -18.87
CA ASP A 172 27.78 -85.75 -18.44
C ASP A 172 28.88 -84.71 -18.22
N LYS A 173 28.70 -83.53 -18.84
CA LYS A 173 29.59 -82.40 -18.67
C LYS A 173 29.25 -81.67 -17.37
N ALA A 174 30.28 -81.22 -16.63
CA ALA A 174 30.07 -80.53 -15.36
C ALA A 174 29.21 -79.25 -15.53
N HIS A 175 29.46 -78.47 -16.58
CA HIS A 175 28.71 -77.23 -16.84
C HIS A 175 27.23 -77.47 -17.20
N THR A 176 26.88 -78.60 -17.84
CA THR A 176 25.47 -78.90 -18.14
C THR A 176 24.71 -79.28 -16.88
N LEU A 177 25.34 -80.01 -15.95
CA LEU A 177 24.73 -80.35 -14.65
C LEU A 177 24.60 -79.12 -13.74
N GLU A 178 25.58 -78.22 -13.75
CA GLU A 178 25.51 -76.93 -13.04
C GLU A 178 24.38 -76.04 -13.58
N ALA A 179 24.22 -75.95 -14.91
CA ALA A 179 23.11 -75.23 -15.53
C ALA A 179 21.75 -75.83 -15.18
N LEU A 180 21.63 -77.17 -15.18
CA LEU A 180 20.41 -77.87 -14.76
C LEU A 180 20.13 -77.71 -13.25
N ALA A 181 21.15 -77.59 -12.41
CA ALA A 181 21.02 -77.32 -10.98
C ALA A 181 20.57 -75.88 -10.69
N ASP A 182 21.07 -74.90 -11.45
CA ASP A 182 20.58 -73.51 -11.41
C ASP A 182 19.14 -73.41 -11.92
N GLN A 183 18.81 -74.15 -12.98
CA GLN A 183 17.46 -74.26 -13.54
C GLN A 183 16.45 -74.83 -12.52
N ALA A 184 16.85 -75.85 -11.75
CA ALA A 184 16.05 -76.40 -10.65
C ALA A 184 15.96 -75.46 -9.43
N SER A 185 16.97 -74.61 -9.20
CA SER A 185 16.98 -73.63 -8.10
C SER A 185 16.01 -72.46 -8.34
N SER A 186 15.87 -72.02 -9.59
CA SER A 186 15.08 -70.83 -9.99
C SER A 186 13.64 -70.78 -9.43
N PRO A 187 12.77 -71.79 -9.60
CA PRO A 187 11.40 -71.73 -9.09
C PRO A 187 11.33 -71.69 -7.56
N LEU A 188 12.28 -72.34 -6.87
CA LEU A 188 12.36 -72.34 -5.41
C LEU A 188 12.72 -70.95 -4.88
N MET A 189 13.63 -70.25 -5.55
CA MET A 189 13.98 -68.85 -5.23
C MET A 189 12.80 -67.91 -5.47
N ALA A 190 12.09 -68.04 -6.59
CA ALA A 190 10.90 -67.22 -6.87
C ALA A 190 9.83 -67.40 -5.79
N HIS A 191 9.55 -68.64 -5.36
CA HIS A 191 8.59 -68.92 -4.29
C HIS A 191 9.05 -68.33 -2.93
N TYR A 192 10.31 -68.52 -2.56
CA TYR A 192 10.88 -67.96 -1.32
C TYR A 192 10.79 -66.42 -1.29
N MET A 193 11.10 -65.78 -2.42
CA MET A 193 11.02 -64.32 -2.56
C MET A 193 9.57 -63.81 -2.51
N GLY A 194 8.61 -64.52 -3.11
CA GLY A 194 7.18 -64.19 -2.99
C GLY A 194 6.70 -64.16 -1.53
N THR A 195 7.05 -65.19 -0.74
CA THR A 195 6.74 -65.26 0.69
C THR A 195 7.43 -64.15 1.49
N TYR A 196 8.68 -63.81 1.16
CA TYR A 196 9.40 -62.67 1.75
C TYR A 196 8.71 -61.33 1.46
N ILE A 197 8.29 -61.07 0.21
CA ILE A 197 7.57 -59.83 -0.14
C ILE A 197 6.26 -59.72 0.65
N GLN A 198 5.54 -60.82 0.83
CA GLN A 198 4.30 -60.85 1.59
C GLN A 198 4.50 -60.49 3.07
N SER A 199 5.57 -60.95 3.74
CA SER A 199 5.81 -60.61 5.15
C SER A 199 6.09 -59.12 5.37
N PHE A 200 6.82 -58.47 4.46
CA PHE A 200 7.11 -57.03 4.53
C PHE A 200 6.03 -56.13 3.91
N SER A 201 5.09 -56.69 3.13
CA SER A 201 4.04 -55.94 2.44
C SER A 201 3.28 -54.97 3.34
N LYS A 202 2.91 -55.40 4.56
CA LYS A 202 2.20 -54.57 5.55
C LYS A 202 3.04 -53.40 6.04
N VAL A 203 4.35 -53.57 6.20
CA VAL A 203 5.28 -52.53 6.67
C VAL A 203 5.56 -51.51 5.56
N ILE A 204 5.62 -51.97 4.30
CA ILE A 204 5.87 -51.12 3.13
C ILE A 204 4.61 -50.35 2.69
N ASN A 205 3.42 -50.96 2.80
CA ASN A 205 2.12 -50.35 2.48
C ASN A 205 1.78 -49.10 3.32
N THR A 206 2.40 -48.91 4.49
CA THR A 206 2.20 -47.67 5.28
C THR A 206 2.96 -46.47 4.70
N VAL A 207 3.85 -46.71 3.74
CA VAL A 207 4.71 -45.68 3.12
C VAL A 207 4.47 -45.53 1.63
N LEU A 208 4.33 -46.65 0.91
CA LEU A 208 4.10 -46.70 -0.53
C LEU A 208 2.64 -46.99 -0.86
N SER A 209 2.20 -46.55 -2.05
CA SER A 209 0.82 -46.77 -2.51
C SER A 209 0.52 -48.24 -2.80
N VAL A 210 -0.75 -48.63 -2.67
CA VAL A 210 -1.25 -50.00 -2.86
C VAL A 210 -0.83 -50.60 -4.22
N ASP A 211 -0.74 -49.77 -5.26
CA ASP A 211 -0.30 -50.18 -6.61
C ASP A 211 1.15 -50.70 -6.66
N PHE A 212 2.01 -50.32 -5.71
CA PHE A 212 3.39 -50.79 -5.64
C PHE A 212 3.48 -52.30 -5.39
N ILE A 213 2.55 -52.86 -4.61
CA ILE A 213 2.58 -54.28 -4.21
C ILE A 213 1.99 -55.20 -5.28
N ARG A 214 1.15 -54.65 -6.19
CA ARG A 214 0.38 -55.44 -7.16
C ARG A 214 1.19 -55.97 -8.36
N ALA A 215 2.52 -55.81 -8.37
CA ALA A 215 3.38 -56.09 -9.52
C ALA A 215 4.70 -56.81 -9.18
N ILE A 216 4.76 -57.60 -8.09
CA ILE A 216 6.00 -58.27 -7.65
C ILE A 216 5.76 -59.76 -7.37
N GLU A 217 5.48 -60.53 -8.43
CA GLU A 217 5.41 -62.01 -8.36
C GLU A 217 6.77 -62.70 -8.65
N GLU A 218 7.75 -61.97 -9.18
CA GLU A 218 8.98 -62.53 -9.77
C GLU A 218 10.22 -61.65 -9.53
N GLY A 219 10.57 -61.40 -8.26
CA GLY A 219 11.80 -60.69 -7.91
C GLY A 219 13.07 -61.43 -8.38
N THR A 220 14.13 -60.73 -8.74
CA THR A 220 15.33 -61.36 -9.33
C THR A 220 16.32 -61.88 -8.27
N ALA A 221 16.41 -63.19 -8.10
CA ALA A 221 17.56 -63.81 -7.43
C ALA A 221 18.81 -63.72 -8.33
N LYS A 222 19.94 -63.27 -7.77
CA LYS A 222 21.24 -63.22 -8.49
C LYS A 222 22.23 -64.18 -7.84
N TRP A 223 23.18 -64.70 -8.61
CA TRP A 223 24.27 -65.48 -8.01
C TRP A 223 25.27 -64.53 -7.34
N ASN A 224 25.64 -64.83 -6.09
CA ASN A 224 26.55 -64.05 -5.24
C ASN A 224 28.03 -64.10 -5.71
N ASN A 225 28.32 -64.61 -6.91
CA ASN A 225 29.65 -64.94 -7.45
C ASN A 225 30.54 -65.88 -6.59
N GLU A 226 30.03 -66.38 -5.46
CA GLU A 226 30.70 -67.37 -4.62
C GLU A 226 30.70 -68.77 -5.27
N GLU A 227 31.82 -69.48 -5.20
CA GLU A 227 31.93 -70.85 -5.70
C GLU A 227 30.96 -71.81 -4.97
N PRO A 228 30.10 -72.56 -5.70
CA PRO A 228 29.20 -73.52 -5.07
C PRO A 228 29.96 -74.60 -4.29
N LEU A 229 29.57 -74.85 -3.04
CA LEU A 229 30.09 -75.98 -2.28
C LEU A 229 29.62 -77.28 -2.94
N ARG A 230 30.52 -78.24 -3.11
CA ARG A 230 30.21 -79.57 -3.64
C ARG A 230 30.72 -80.65 -2.70
N TYR A 231 29.86 -81.60 -2.39
CA TYR A 231 30.15 -82.77 -1.56
C TYR A 231 29.79 -84.02 -2.33
N GLU A 232 30.66 -85.03 -2.26
CA GLU A 232 30.41 -86.34 -2.84
C GLU A 232 29.54 -87.17 -1.88
N MET A 233 28.38 -87.63 -2.35
CA MET A 233 27.42 -88.39 -1.53
C MET A 233 27.57 -89.90 -1.73
N GLU A 234 27.68 -90.34 -2.99
CA GLU A 234 27.71 -91.77 -3.34
C GLU A 234 28.36 -92.00 -4.71
N LYS A 235 29.13 -93.08 -4.84
CA LYS A 235 29.61 -93.60 -6.13
C LYS A 235 28.83 -94.87 -6.48
N GLY A 236 28.04 -94.83 -7.55
CA GLY A 236 27.28 -95.97 -8.04
C GLY A 236 27.58 -96.32 -9.49
N ALA A 237 27.07 -97.46 -9.96
CA ALA A 237 27.25 -97.92 -11.35
C ALA A 237 26.66 -96.98 -12.42
N ARG A 238 25.84 -96.00 -12.03
CA ARG A 238 25.27 -94.97 -12.90
C ARG A 238 26.05 -93.64 -12.91
N GLY A 239 27.05 -93.48 -12.03
CA GLY A 239 27.81 -92.25 -11.85
C GLY A 239 27.97 -91.87 -10.37
N THR A 240 28.51 -90.67 -10.13
CA THR A 240 28.72 -90.12 -8.80
C THR A 240 27.64 -89.10 -8.46
N THR A 241 26.96 -89.24 -7.32
CA THR A 241 25.99 -88.25 -6.84
C THR A 241 26.69 -87.17 -6.01
N TYR A 242 26.41 -85.92 -6.35
CA TYR A 242 26.91 -84.73 -5.66
C TYR A 242 25.79 -83.96 -4.99
N LEU A 243 26.03 -83.53 -3.75
CA LEU A 243 25.31 -82.42 -3.12
C LEU A 243 26.02 -81.12 -3.50
N ARG A 244 25.28 -80.21 -4.10
CA ARG A 244 25.70 -78.83 -4.39
C ARG A 244 24.93 -77.88 -3.49
N LEU A 245 25.63 -76.98 -2.80
CA LEU A 245 25.02 -75.92 -2.00
C LEU A 245 25.50 -74.57 -2.55
N LYS A 246 24.56 -73.72 -3.02
CA LYS A 246 24.85 -72.44 -3.67
C LYS A 246 24.06 -71.30 -3.01
N ARG A 247 24.73 -70.19 -2.72
CA ARG A 247 24.11 -68.94 -2.25
C ARG A 247 23.70 -68.03 -3.40
N TYR A 248 22.50 -67.46 -3.26
CA TYR A 248 21.93 -66.46 -4.15
C TYR A 248 21.62 -65.19 -3.36
N GLU A 249 21.85 -64.02 -3.95
CA GLU A 249 21.44 -62.73 -3.41
C GLU A 249 19.97 -62.47 -3.73
N LEU A 250 19.25 -61.90 -2.77
CA LEU A 250 17.83 -61.61 -2.89
C LEU A 250 17.60 -60.12 -3.16
N TYR A 251 17.03 -59.83 -4.32
CA TYR A 251 16.50 -58.52 -4.70
C TYR A 251 14.98 -58.60 -4.88
N PRO A 252 14.21 -58.78 -3.79
CA PRO A 252 12.77 -59.08 -3.85
C PRO A 252 11.96 -58.03 -4.60
N PHE A 253 12.28 -56.74 -4.45
CA PHE A 253 11.51 -55.66 -5.06
C PHE A 253 12.00 -55.24 -6.47
N GLN A 254 13.03 -55.90 -7.01
CA GLN A 254 13.50 -55.66 -8.37
C GLN A 254 12.60 -56.37 -9.39
N ALA A 255 11.95 -55.59 -10.27
CA ALA A 255 11.17 -56.15 -11.37
C ALA A 255 12.04 -56.99 -12.34
N PRO A 256 11.53 -58.10 -12.89
CA PRO A 256 12.28 -58.95 -13.79
C PRO A 256 12.56 -58.23 -15.12
N LYS A 257 13.81 -58.27 -15.57
CA LYS A 257 14.25 -57.60 -16.81
C LYS A 257 13.70 -58.24 -18.09
N ALA A 258 13.11 -59.43 -18.01
CA ALA A 258 12.78 -60.28 -19.17
C ALA A 258 11.37 -60.88 -19.11
N GLY A 259 10.39 -60.14 -18.57
CA GLY A 259 9.00 -60.58 -18.48
C GLY A 259 8.80 -61.78 -17.54
N ARG A 260 7.64 -62.45 -17.65
CA ARG A 260 7.31 -63.62 -16.83
C ARG A 260 8.20 -64.82 -17.20
N VAL A 261 9.10 -65.20 -16.31
CA VAL A 261 9.98 -66.37 -16.50
C VAL A 261 9.19 -67.63 -16.15
N LYS A 262 8.58 -68.26 -17.16
CA LYS A 262 7.94 -69.58 -16.97
C LYS A 262 8.97 -70.56 -16.41
N PRO A 263 8.73 -71.16 -15.23
CA PRO A 263 9.65 -72.16 -14.70
C PRO A 263 9.67 -73.36 -15.66
N PRO A 264 10.85 -73.80 -16.10
CA PRO A 264 10.98 -74.96 -16.96
C PRO A 264 10.54 -76.23 -16.22
N PRO A 265 10.08 -77.27 -16.94
CA PRO A 265 9.61 -78.51 -16.32
C PRO A 265 10.72 -79.16 -15.48
N ALA A 266 10.34 -79.68 -14.31
CA ALA A 266 11.27 -80.30 -13.37
C ALA A 266 12.12 -81.40 -14.05
N SER A 267 13.44 -81.24 -13.98
CA SER A 267 14.40 -82.14 -14.60
C SER A 267 14.39 -83.51 -13.90
N ARG A 268 13.99 -84.55 -14.63
CA ARG A 268 13.95 -85.94 -14.12
C ARG A 268 15.34 -86.36 -13.66
N GLY A 269 15.54 -86.45 -12.34
CA GLY A 269 16.80 -86.89 -11.72
C GLY A 269 17.53 -85.83 -10.91
N ILE A 270 17.05 -84.58 -10.85
CA ILE A 270 17.57 -83.55 -9.97
C ILE A 270 16.55 -83.26 -8.86
N ARG A 271 17.03 -83.11 -7.63
CA ARG A 271 16.21 -82.74 -6.47
C ARG A 271 16.82 -81.51 -5.82
N ALA A 272 15.99 -80.54 -5.44
CA ALA A 272 16.46 -79.27 -4.90
C ALA A 272 15.55 -78.76 -3.78
N VAL A 273 16.12 -78.02 -2.81
CA VAL A 273 15.37 -77.39 -1.71
C VAL A 273 16.06 -76.09 -1.27
N VAL A 274 15.28 -75.12 -0.77
CA VAL A 274 15.82 -73.96 -0.06
C VAL A 274 16.19 -74.37 1.35
N VAL A 275 17.41 -74.05 1.78
CA VAL A 275 17.94 -74.41 3.10
C VAL A 275 18.08 -73.15 3.94
N THR A 276 17.31 -73.06 5.01
CA THR A 276 17.34 -71.92 5.96
C THR A 276 17.97 -72.27 7.30
N SER A 277 18.03 -73.57 7.63
CA SER A 277 18.60 -74.11 8.85
C SER A 277 19.42 -75.38 8.60
N LYS A 278 20.29 -75.76 9.54
CA LYS A 278 20.97 -77.07 9.52
C LYS A 278 19.98 -78.23 9.39
N LYS A 279 18.86 -78.16 10.13
CA LYS A 279 17.82 -79.20 10.14
C LYS A 279 17.18 -79.37 8.76
N ASP A 280 17.07 -78.31 7.97
CA ASP A 280 16.50 -78.38 6.62
C ASP A 280 17.42 -79.19 5.69
N LEU A 281 18.74 -78.99 5.79
CA LEU A 281 19.72 -79.78 5.04
C LEU A 281 19.75 -81.23 5.50
N ASP A 282 19.74 -81.47 6.82
CA ASP A 282 19.74 -82.81 7.40
C ASP A 282 18.50 -83.60 6.97
N ASN A 283 17.31 -82.98 7.06
CA ASN A 283 16.04 -83.55 6.59
C ASN A 283 16.09 -83.86 5.09
N PHE A 284 16.55 -82.91 4.26
CA PHE A 284 16.66 -83.10 2.82
C PHE A 284 17.59 -84.27 2.47
N LEU A 285 18.71 -84.44 3.16
CA LEU A 285 19.59 -85.59 2.94
C LEU A 285 18.89 -86.91 3.34
N VAL A 286 18.21 -86.96 4.48
CA VAL A 286 17.47 -88.14 4.96
C VAL A 286 16.32 -88.53 4.03
N GLU A 287 15.52 -87.57 3.55
CA GLU A 287 14.47 -87.78 2.52
C GLU A 287 15.03 -88.37 1.22
N ASN A 288 16.30 -88.09 0.95
CA ASN A 288 17.05 -88.59 -0.20
C ASN A 288 17.87 -89.85 0.09
N ARG A 289 17.72 -90.45 1.27
CA ARG A 289 18.40 -91.67 1.76
C ARG A 289 19.90 -91.52 2.02
N TYR A 290 20.38 -90.29 2.24
CA TYR A 290 21.75 -89.99 2.68
C TYR A 290 21.78 -89.75 4.19
N THR A 291 22.84 -90.20 4.86
CA THR A 291 23.02 -90.01 6.31
C THR A 291 23.91 -88.79 6.56
N PRO A 292 23.42 -87.69 7.17
CA PRO A 292 24.20 -86.45 7.32
C PRO A 292 25.52 -86.61 8.09
N THR A 293 25.60 -87.58 9.02
CA THR A 293 26.81 -87.87 9.80
C THR A 293 27.86 -88.69 9.05
N ALA A 294 27.55 -89.20 7.85
CA ALA A 294 28.51 -89.93 7.00
C ALA A 294 29.37 -89.01 6.12
N HIS A 295 29.15 -87.69 6.17
CA HIS A 295 29.80 -86.69 5.33
C HIS A 295 30.31 -85.51 6.17
N ASP A 296 31.49 -84.97 5.85
CA ASP A 296 31.93 -83.68 6.40
C ASP A 296 31.12 -82.56 5.75
N LEU A 297 30.18 -82.00 6.52
CA LEU A 297 29.28 -80.93 6.12
C LEU A 297 29.54 -79.63 6.92
N ASP A 298 30.65 -79.51 7.65
CA ASP A 298 30.88 -78.37 8.56
C ASP A 298 30.94 -77.03 7.82
N ARG A 299 31.54 -77.00 6.62
CA ARG A 299 31.54 -75.81 5.75
C ARG A 299 30.14 -75.48 5.21
N ALA A 300 29.27 -76.47 5.00
CA ALA A 300 27.88 -76.27 4.61
C ALA A 300 27.05 -75.69 5.76
N TYR A 301 27.15 -76.27 6.96
CA TYR A 301 26.48 -75.75 8.16
C TYR A 301 26.95 -74.34 8.52
N ARG A 302 28.24 -74.03 8.34
CA ARG A 302 28.77 -72.68 8.51
C ARG A 302 28.16 -71.69 7.53
N MET A 303 28.15 -72.04 6.23
CA MET A 303 27.57 -71.18 5.19
C MET A 303 26.06 -70.94 5.40
N ILE A 304 25.31 -71.95 5.87
CA ILE A 304 23.89 -71.80 6.24
C ILE A 304 23.77 -70.81 7.41
N ARG A 305 24.56 -70.97 8.48
CA ARG A 305 24.56 -70.07 9.64
C ARG A 305 24.90 -68.62 9.26
N GLU A 306 25.91 -68.43 8.42
CA GLU A 306 26.29 -67.11 7.88
C GLU A 306 25.15 -66.51 7.06
N THR A 307 24.50 -67.29 6.20
CA THR A 307 23.30 -66.88 5.44
C THR A 307 22.16 -66.44 6.37
N THR A 308 21.87 -67.20 7.43
CA THR A 308 20.85 -66.85 8.44
C THR A 308 21.21 -65.52 9.14
N GLN A 309 22.47 -65.34 9.56
CA GLN A 309 22.92 -64.12 10.23
C GLN A 309 22.86 -62.89 9.33
N MET A 310 23.25 -63.02 8.05
CA MET A 310 23.14 -61.96 7.05
C MET A 310 21.68 -61.58 6.78
N ASN A 311 20.76 -62.56 6.78
CA ASN A 311 19.33 -62.30 6.60
C ASN A 311 18.71 -61.54 7.78
N THR A 312 19.08 -61.88 9.02
CA THR A 312 18.63 -61.12 10.21
C THR A 312 19.11 -59.66 10.12
N ALA A 313 20.38 -59.43 9.79
CA ALA A 313 20.92 -58.07 9.66
C ALA A 313 20.26 -57.28 8.52
N ALA A 314 19.95 -57.94 7.38
CA ALA A 314 19.23 -57.32 6.27
C ALA A 314 17.77 -56.97 6.64
N GLU A 315 17.08 -57.83 7.39
CA GLU A 315 15.73 -57.55 7.91
C GLU A 315 15.73 -56.38 8.91
N GLU A 316 16.69 -56.33 9.83
CA GLU A 316 16.84 -55.20 10.76
C GLU A 316 17.09 -53.88 10.02
N GLY A 317 18.02 -53.87 9.06
CA GLY A 317 18.29 -52.72 8.19
C GLY A 317 17.07 -52.28 7.36
N LEU A 318 16.31 -53.22 6.82
CA LEU A 318 15.05 -52.94 6.11
C LEU A 318 14.02 -52.29 7.02
N ARG A 319 13.82 -52.82 8.23
CA ARG A 319 12.89 -52.24 9.22
C ARG A 319 13.32 -50.84 9.65
N GLU A 320 14.62 -50.62 9.88
CA GLU A 320 15.14 -49.30 10.25
C GLU A 320 14.97 -48.26 9.12
N GLN A 321 15.34 -48.61 7.88
CA GLN A 321 15.20 -47.69 6.74
C GLN A 321 13.74 -47.35 6.47
N VAL A 322 12.83 -48.35 6.42
CA VAL A 322 11.40 -48.10 6.22
C VAL A 322 10.83 -47.24 7.35
N LYS A 323 11.23 -47.47 8.61
CA LYS A 323 10.86 -46.60 9.73
C LYS A 323 11.39 -45.17 9.56
N SER A 324 12.63 -44.98 9.12
CA SER A 324 13.18 -43.63 8.84
C SER A 324 12.35 -42.87 7.80
N TYR A 325 11.89 -43.56 6.74
CA TYR A 325 10.98 -42.95 5.75
C TYR A 325 9.57 -42.71 6.31
N GLN A 326 9.03 -43.62 7.14
CA GLN A 326 7.76 -43.41 7.87
C GLN A 326 7.82 -42.14 8.72
N ASP A 327 8.85 -42.00 9.57
CA ASP A 327 9.00 -40.86 10.49
C ASP A 327 9.13 -39.53 9.73
N ARG A 328 9.87 -39.52 8.60
CA ARG A 328 9.98 -38.34 7.72
C ARG A 328 8.64 -37.97 7.08
N ILE A 329 7.92 -38.94 6.51
CA ILE A 329 6.63 -38.70 5.86
C ILE A 329 5.57 -38.29 6.89
N ALA A 330 5.54 -38.92 8.07
CA ALA A 330 4.66 -38.53 9.18
C ALA A 330 4.95 -37.10 9.67
N SER A 331 6.22 -36.70 9.72
CA SER A 331 6.63 -35.31 10.03
C SER A 331 6.10 -34.32 8.98
N LEU A 332 6.23 -34.62 7.69
CA LEU A 332 5.68 -33.79 6.61
C LEU A 332 4.14 -33.74 6.65
N GLN A 333 3.48 -34.86 6.89
CA GLN A 333 2.02 -34.93 7.08
C GLN A 333 1.54 -34.17 8.32
N LYS A 334 2.35 -34.05 9.38
CA LYS A 334 2.06 -33.18 10.52
C LYS A 334 2.12 -31.71 10.12
N ARG A 335 3.19 -31.30 9.43
CA ARG A 335 3.35 -29.92 8.92
C ARG A 335 2.27 -29.51 7.93
N ILE A 336 1.79 -30.43 7.08
CA ILE A 336 0.65 -30.19 6.19
C ILE A 336 -0.62 -29.88 7.00
N ARG A 337 -0.92 -30.67 8.04
CA ARG A 337 -2.09 -30.44 8.91
C ARG A 337 -1.98 -29.13 9.69
N GLU A 338 -0.80 -28.79 10.19
CA GLU A 338 -0.52 -27.51 10.85
C GLU A 338 -0.77 -26.34 9.89
N ALA A 339 -0.19 -26.37 8.68
CA ALA A 339 -0.39 -25.34 7.66
C ALA A 339 -1.85 -25.25 7.15
N GLN A 340 -2.58 -26.36 7.13
CA GLN A 340 -4.02 -26.38 6.80
C GLN A 340 -4.85 -25.68 7.88
N ALA A 341 -4.60 -25.97 9.17
CA ALA A 341 -5.28 -25.30 10.28
C ALA A 341 -4.98 -23.79 10.31
N ASP A 342 -3.73 -23.38 10.07
CA ASP A 342 -3.35 -21.97 9.94
C ASP A 342 -4.06 -21.30 8.76
N LYS A 343 -4.21 -22.00 7.62
CA LYS A 343 -4.95 -21.51 6.45
C LYS A 343 -6.44 -21.32 6.75
N GLU A 344 -7.07 -22.27 7.45
CA GLU A 344 -8.47 -22.14 7.86
C GLU A 344 -8.68 -20.97 8.82
N SER A 345 -7.77 -20.82 9.80
CA SER A 345 -7.75 -19.67 10.70
C SER A 345 -7.64 -18.34 9.94
N GLN A 346 -6.64 -18.20 9.05
CA GLN A 346 -6.47 -17.01 8.21
C GLN A 346 -7.67 -16.76 7.28
N SER A 347 -8.27 -17.81 6.72
CA SER A 347 -9.49 -17.70 5.88
C SER A 347 -10.69 -17.17 6.68
N SER A 348 -10.83 -17.57 7.95
CA SER A 348 -11.88 -17.04 8.83
C SER A 348 -11.68 -15.55 9.15
N ILE A 349 -10.43 -15.12 9.37
CA ILE A 349 -10.06 -13.72 9.60
C ILE A 349 -10.27 -12.90 8.32
N LEU A 350 -9.87 -13.44 7.16
CA LEU A 350 -10.05 -12.82 5.86
C LEU A 350 -11.53 -12.46 5.61
N LYS A 351 -12.44 -13.43 5.78
CA LYS A 351 -13.89 -13.20 5.62
C LYS A 351 -14.42 -12.07 6.51
N ARG A 352 -13.94 -11.95 7.75
CA ARG A 352 -14.32 -10.85 8.66
C ARG A 352 -13.79 -9.50 8.15
N ARG A 353 -12.53 -9.44 7.73
CA ARG A 353 -11.91 -8.22 7.17
C ARG A 353 -12.51 -7.79 5.83
N GLU A 354 -12.97 -8.74 5.01
CA GLU A 354 -13.69 -8.46 3.77
C GLU A 354 -15.06 -7.83 4.05
N LEU A 355 -15.83 -8.35 5.02
CA LEU A 355 -17.09 -7.73 5.47
C LEU A 355 -16.89 -6.32 6.06
N GLU A 356 -15.82 -6.10 6.83
CA GLU A 356 -15.45 -4.77 7.32
C GLU A 356 -15.10 -3.81 6.17
N LEU A 357 -14.30 -4.27 5.19
CA LEU A 357 -13.92 -3.48 4.01
C LEU A 357 -15.13 -3.13 3.13
N ASP A 358 -16.10 -4.03 3.00
CA ASP A 358 -17.35 -3.76 2.26
C ASP A 358 -18.19 -2.71 2.98
N LYS A 359 -18.35 -2.80 4.31
CA LYS A 359 -19.03 -1.80 5.12
C LYS A 359 -18.37 -0.42 4.99
N ILE A 360 -17.04 -0.35 5.12
CA ILE A 360 -16.28 0.91 4.96
C ILE A 360 -16.36 1.43 3.53
N SER A 361 -16.42 0.55 2.53
CA SER A 361 -16.60 0.95 1.12
C SER A 361 -17.99 1.56 0.86
N GLN A 362 -19.04 1.06 1.53
CA GLN A 362 -20.38 1.66 1.51
C GLN A 362 -20.40 3.01 2.24
N GLU A 363 -19.73 3.13 3.39
CA GLU A 363 -19.60 4.43 4.08
C GLU A 363 -18.82 5.45 3.24
N ALA A 364 -17.73 5.05 2.59
CA ALA A 364 -16.97 5.92 1.69
C ALA A 364 -17.84 6.48 0.55
N ALA A 365 -18.71 5.64 -0.05
CA ALA A 365 -19.62 6.07 -1.11
C ALA A 365 -20.71 7.04 -0.60
N THR A 366 -21.28 6.81 0.58
CA THR A 366 -22.29 7.71 1.16
C THR A 366 -21.69 9.06 1.56
N VAL A 367 -20.49 9.06 2.18
CA VAL A 367 -19.76 10.29 2.52
C VAL A 367 -19.33 11.05 1.27
N GLN A 368 -18.92 10.37 0.20
CA GLN A 368 -18.62 11.02 -1.09
C GLN A 368 -19.84 11.75 -1.65
N SER A 369 -21.00 11.08 -1.72
CA SER A 369 -22.25 11.69 -2.20
C SER A 369 -22.66 12.92 -1.36
N GLN A 370 -22.54 12.84 -0.03
CA GLN A 370 -22.82 13.96 0.87
C GLN A 370 -21.84 15.12 0.65
N LYS A 371 -20.56 14.83 0.40
CA LYS A 371 -19.55 15.84 0.09
C LYS A 371 -19.88 16.54 -1.24
N GLU A 372 -20.23 15.82 -2.29
CA GLU A 372 -20.60 16.39 -3.60
C GLU A 372 -21.89 17.24 -3.55
N GLU A 373 -22.81 16.93 -2.64
CA GLU A 373 -23.96 17.79 -2.32
C GLU A 373 -23.52 19.06 -1.55
N ALA A 374 -22.64 18.93 -0.56
CA ALA A 374 -22.13 20.07 0.21
C ALA A 374 -21.22 21.01 -0.61
N ASP A 375 -20.43 20.47 -1.53
CA ASP A 375 -19.62 21.23 -2.49
C ASP A 375 -20.50 22.06 -3.45
N ARG A 376 -21.67 21.54 -3.85
CA ARG A 376 -22.67 22.30 -4.62
C ARG A 376 -23.29 23.40 -3.78
N ALA A 377 -23.85 23.06 -2.61
CA ALA A 377 -24.44 24.04 -1.70
C ALA A 377 -23.47 25.14 -1.26
N PHE A 378 -22.17 24.86 -1.16
CA PHE A 378 -21.13 25.86 -0.92
C PHE A 378 -20.96 26.83 -2.09
N ARG A 379 -20.94 26.35 -3.35
CA ARG A 379 -20.89 27.22 -4.54
C ARG A 379 -22.15 28.06 -4.66
N ASP A 380 -23.31 27.46 -4.44
CA ASP A 380 -24.60 28.16 -4.51
C ASP A 380 -24.68 29.28 -3.46
N ALA A 381 -24.23 29.01 -2.22
CA ALA A 381 -24.16 30.03 -1.16
C ALA A 381 -23.09 31.11 -1.43
N GLN A 382 -21.95 30.76 -2.04
CA GLN A 382 -20.93 31.72 -2.47
C GLN A 382 -21.48 32.65 -3.56
N GLN A 383 -22.18 32.09 -4.55
CA GLN A 383 -22.83 32.85 -5.62
C GLN A 383 -23.93 33.77 -5.04
N ALA A 384 -24.77 33.27 -4.13
CA ALA A 384 -25.80 34.07 -3.48
C ALA A 384 -25.23 35.26 -2.68
N VAL A 385 -24.11 35.08 -1.97
CA VAL A 385 -23.40 36.21 -1.31
C VAL A 385 -22.89 37.22 -2.33
N HIS A 386 -22.30 36.75 -3.42
CA HIS A 386 -21.79 37.62 -4.48
C HIS A 386 -22.93 38.43 -5.13
N ASP A 387 -23.99 37.77 -5.58
CA ASP A 387 -25.14 38.41 -6.22
C ASP A 387 -25.87 39.40 -5.28
N THR A 388 -25.95 39.08 -3.98
CA THR A 388 -26.52 39.98 -2.95
C THR A 388 -25.64 41.21 -2.72
N LYS A 389 -24.31 41.08 -2.76
CA LYS A 389 -23.36 42.20 -2.63
C LYS A 389 -23.17 42.99 -3.93
N ARG A 390 -23.49 42.40 -5.09
CA ARG A 390 -23.29 43.00 -6.42
C ARG A 390 -24.20 44.20 -6.68
N VAL A 391 -25.41 44.18 -6.14
CA VAL A 391 -26.44 45.19 -6.40
C VAL A 391 -26.94 45.81 -5.10
N ARG A 392 -26.89 47.15 -5.03
CA ARG A 392 -27.56 47.92 -3.97
C ARG A 392 -28.38 49.04 -4.56
N GLU A 393 -29.52 49.30 -3.94
CA GLU A 393 -30.28 50.53 -4.13
C GLU A 393 -30.09 51.40 -2.89
N SER A 394 -29.81 52.69 -3.07
CA SER A 394 -29.57 53.65 -2.00
C SER A 394 -30.34 54.95 -2.25
N ILE A 395 -30.68 55.65 -1.16
CA ILE A 395 -31.34 56.96 -1.22
C ILE A 395 -30.32 58.04 -0.85
N ILE A 396 -30.04 58.92 -1.82
CA ILE A 396 -29.10 60.05 -1.69
C ILE A 396 -29.89 61.35 -1.59
N PHE A 397 -29.58 62.17 -0.60
CA PHE A 397 -30.17 63.50 -0.41
C PHE A 397 -29.23 64.58 -0.95
N LYS A 398 -29.74 65.48 -1.78
CA LYS A 398 -29.01 66.70 -2.17
C LYS A 398 -29.85 67.95 -1.95
N THR A 399 -29.15 68.99 -1.49
CA THR A 399 -29.67 70.36 -1.41
C THR A 399 -28.92 71.20 -2.44
N ALA A 400 -29.64 71.93 -3.28
CA ALA A 400 -29.11 72.97 -4.15
C ALA A 400 -29.69 74.34 -3.76
N LEU A 401 -28.92 75.39 -4.01
CA LEU A 401 -29.36 76.77 -3.92
C LEU A 401 -29.22 77.37 -5.32
N ALA A 402 -30.30 77.98 -5.82
CA ALA A 402 -30.36 78.52 -7.17
C ALA A 402 -30.75 80.00 -7.14
N THR A 403 -29.97 80.85 -7.79
CA THR A 403 -30.29 82.26 -8.05
C THR A 403 -30.79 82.37 -9.49
N ALA A 404 -32.02 82.85 -9.68
CA ALA A 404 -32.59 83.01 -11.02
C ALA A 404 -31.83 84.09 -11.79
N ARG A 405 -31.49 83.83 -13.07
CA ARG A 405 -30.79 84.79 -13.93
C ARG A 405 -31.67 85.23 -15.09
N GLY A 406 -31.86 86.54 -15.24
CA GLY A 406 -32.63 87.11 -16.35
C GLY A 406 -34.09 86.67 -16.33
N SER A 407 -34.56 86.09 -17.43
CA SER A 407 -35.95 85.63 -17.59
C SER A 407 -36.23 84.19 -17.12
N GLN A 408 -35.26 83.53 -16.46
CA GLN A 408 -35.45 82.17 -15.96
C GLN A 408 -36.45 82.12 -14.81
N THR A 409 -37.33 81.12 -14.80
CA THR A 409 -38.20 80.91 -13.64
C THR A 409 -37.39 80.36 -12.44
N PRO A 410 -37.85 80.58 -11.20
CA PRO A 410 -37.25 79.94 -10.03
C PRO A 410 -37.20 78.41 -10.12
N ALA A 411 -38.13 77.80 -10.84
CA ALA A 411 -38.16 76.36 -11.13
C ALA A 411 -37.06 75.93 -12.12
N GLU A 412 -36.85 76.68 -13.20
CA GLU A 412 -35.80 76.43 -14.19
C GLU A 412 -34.40 76.54 -13.58
N ALA A 413 -34.16 77.61 -12.81
CA ALA A 413 -32.89 77.84 -12.13
C ALA A 413 -32.58 76.72 -11.13
N SER A 414 -33.60 76.25 -10.41
CA SER A 414 -33.48 75.16 -9.44
C SER A 414 -33.24 73.80 -10.09
N ALA A 415 -33.93 73.50 -11.19
CA ALA A 415 -33.71 72.26 -11.93
C ALA A 415 -32.26 72.17 -12.43
N LEU A 416 -31.71 73.27 -12.97
CA LEU A 416 -30.30 73.36 -13.36
C LEU A 416 -29.34 73.14 -12.18
N ALA A 417 -29.52 73.83 -11.06
CA ALA A 417 -28.66 73.70 -9.89
C ALA A 417 -28.68 72.31 -9.24
N ILE A 418 -29.75 71.53 -9.45
CA ILE A 418 -29.83 70.12 -9.05
C ILE A 418 -29.13 69.20 -10.08
N ILE A 419 -29.23 69.49 -11.37
CA ILE A 419 -28.58 68.71 -12.45
C ILE A 419 -27.06 68.70 -12.28
N ASP A 420 -26.47 69.85 -11.94
CA ASP A 420 -25.03 69.96 -11.69
C ASP A 420 -24.56 69.03 -10.54
N LYS A 421 -25.47 68.68 -9.61
CA LYS A 421 -25.19 67.77 -8.48
C LYS A 421 -25.42 66.30 -8.79
N LEU A 422 -25.90 65.92 -9.98
CA LEU A 422 -26.13 64.51 -10.32
C LEU A 422 -24.82 63.70 -10.37
N ALA A 423 -23.70 64.34 -10.73
CA ALA A 423 -22.38 63.70 -10.65
C ALA A 423 -22.00 63.38 -9.19
N GLU A 424 -22.28 64.30 -8.26
CA GLU A 424 -22.11 64.05 -6.82
C GLU A 424 -23.07 62.95 -6.32
N VAL A 425 -24.33 62.92 -6.77
CA VAL A 425 -25.30 61.87 -6.41
C VAL A 425 -24.79 60.48 -6.79
N ARG A 426 -24.23 60.34 -8.00
CA ARG A 426 -23.61 59.09 -8.45
C ARG A 426 -22.39 58.73 -7.61
N ASN A 427 -21.53 59.70 -7.29
CA ASN A 427 -20.34 59.45 -6.45
C ASN A 427 -20.70 59.08 -5.01
N ASP A 428 -21.69 59.73 -4.40
CA ASP A 428 -22.18 59.43 -3.05
C ASP A 428 -22.84 58.05 -2.98
N ALA A 429 -23.54 57.62 -4.03
CA ALA A 429 -24.06 56.26 -4.14
C ALA A 429 -22.93 55.23 -4.23
N LYS A 430 -21.87 55.50 -5.02
CA LYS A 430 -20.69 54.64 -5.13
C LYS A 430 -19.93 54.51 -3.81
N THR A 431 -19.70 55.61 -3.09
CA THR A 431 -19.01 55.59 -1.79
C THR A 431 -19.86 54.93 -0.71
N GLN A 432 -21.18 55.12 -0.71
CA GLN A 432 -22.07 54.32 0.14
C GLN A 432 -21.98 52.83 -0.19
N HIS A 433 -21.91 52.45 -1.46
CA HIS A 433 -21.74 51.04 -1.84
C HIS A 433 -20.42 50.46 -1.32
N SER A 434 -19.29 51.10 -1.65
CA SER A 434 -17.95 50.61 -1.25
C SER A 434 -17.78 50.49 0.26
N THR A 435 -18.26 51.48 1.03
CA THR A 435 -18.22 51.46 2.50
C THR A 435 -19.10 50.38 3.14
N SER A 436 -20.01 49.76 2.38
CA SER A 436 -20.84 48.63 2.84
C SER A 436 -20.44 47.27 2.24
N THR A 437 -19.60 47.24 1.21
CA THR A 437 -19.04 46.02 0.62
C THR A 437 -17.65 45.76 1.14
N THR A 438 -17.52 45.46 2.44
CA THR A 438 -16.33 44.75 2.93
C THR A 438 -16.34 43.34 2.37
N GLU A 439 -15.33 43.02 1.56
CA GLU A 439 -15.20 41.74 0.88
C GLU A 439 -14.68 40.65 1.84
N VAL A 440 -14.97 39.40 1.49
CA VAL A 440 -14.42 38.22 2.18
C VAL A 440 -13.77 37.35 1.10
N THR A 441 -12.64 37.84 0.60
CA THR A 441 -11.77 37.13 -0.33
C THR A 441 -10.71 36.35 0.45
N ASN A 442 -10.54 35.06 0.15
CA ASN A 442 -9.48 34.20 0.71
C ASN A 442 -9.42 34.07 2.24
N PHE A 443 -10.57 34.03 2.91
CA PHE A 443 -10.73 33.69 4.35
C PHE A 443 -10.11 34.64 5.38
N THR A 444 -9.61 35.81 4.97
CA THR A 444 -9.24 36.92 5.87
C THR A 444 -10.06 38.15 5.55
N VAL A 445 -10.46 38.90 6.58
CA VAL A 445 -11.08 40.23 6.41
C VAL A 445 -9.95 41.24 6.18
N THR A 446 -9.64 41.51 4.92
CA THR A 446 -8.64 42.50 4.51
C THR A 446 -9.35 43.65 3.79
N ASN A 447 -9.02 44.89 4.18
CA ASN A 447 -9.49 46.07 3.47
C ASN A 447 -8.87 46.14 2.06
N GLU A 448 -9.71 46.46 1.08
CA GLU A 448 -9.39 47.08 -0.21
C GLU A 448 -8.20 46.51 -1.02
N SER A 449 -8.49 45.58 -1.93
CA SER A 449 -7.66 45.38 -3.13
C SER A 449 -8.33 46.00 -4.35
N SER A 450 -8.01 47.28 -4.60
CA SER A 450 -7.79 47.99 -5.88
C SER A 450 -8.46 47.58 -7.21
N HIS A 451 -9.46 46.70 -7.25
CA HIS A 451 -10.31 46.51 -8.42
C HIS A 451 -11.35 47.63 -8.43
N GLN A 452 -11.12 48.64 -9.25
CA GLN A 452 -12.19 49.50 -9.74
C GLN A 452 -13.09 48.69 -10.68
N ALA A 453 -13.89 47.79 -10.10
CA ALA A 453 -15.12 47.31 -10.71
C ALA A 453 -15.88 48.54 -11.20
N VAL A 454 -16.32 48.53 -12.46
CA VAL A 454 -17.02 49.67 -13.05
C VAL A 454 -18.37 49.76 -12.34
N THR A 455 -18.42 50.58 -11.31
CA THR A 455 -19.64 50.81 -10.54
C THR A 455 -20.55 51.68 -11.38
N GLU A 456 -21.41 51.07 -12.17
CA GLU A 456 -22.49 51.79 -12.83
C GLU A 456 -23.46 52.26 -11.73
N ALA A 457 -23.67 53.57 -11.64
CA ALA A 457 -24.53 54.20 -10.65
C ALA A 457 -25.66 54.90 -11.39
N ARG A 458 -26.77 54.19 -11.55
CA ARG A 458 -27.92 54.61 -12.35
C ARG A 458 -29.01 55.20 -11.46
N ILE A 459 -29.47 56.40 -11.79
CA ILE A 459 -30.57 57.03 -11.05
C ILE A 459 -31.90 56.41 -11.53
N LEU A 460 -32.69 55.83 -10.61
CA LEU A 460 -33.95 55.14 -10.91
C LEU A 460 -35.17 56.04 -10.72
N SER A 461 -35.19 56.82 -9.64
CA SER A 461 -36.30 57.71 -9.33
C SER A 461 -35.88 58.92 -8.52
N VAL A 462 -36.63 60.01 -8.66
CA VAL A 462 -36.44 61.27 -7.92
C VAL A 462 -37.66 61.58 -7.05
N ARG A 463 -37.45 62.29 -5.95
CA ARG A 463 -38.51 62.77 -5.05
C ARG A 463 -38.17 64.17 -4.56
N LEU A 464 -39.07 65.13 -4.81
CA LEU A 464 -38.92 66.51 -4.35
C LEU A 464 -39.27 66.61 -2.85
N ILE A 465 -38.34 67.03 -2.00
CA ILE A 465 -38.52 67.15 -0.56
C ILE A 465 -39.05 68.55 -0.20
N SER A 466 -38.35 69.58 -0.66
CA SER A 466 -38.73 70.97 -0.43
C SER A 466 -38.27 71.89 -1.56
N PHE A 467 -39.03 72.96 -1.77
CA PHE A 467 -38.79 74.05 -2.72
C PHE A 467 -39.11 75.36 -1.99
N ILE A 468 -38.10 76.00 -1.41
CA ILE A 468 -38.26 77.09 -0.43
C ILE A 468 -37.68 78.38 -1.01
N ASN A 469 -38.44 79.48 -0.93
CA ASN A 469 -37.97 80.80 -1.30
C ASN A 469 -37.08 81.40 -0.19
N GLU A 470 -35.88 81.84 -0.53
CA GLU A 470 -34.92 82.50 0.38
C GLU A 470 -34.63 83.95 -0.06
N GLY A 471 -35.57 84.59 -0.77
CA GLY A 471 -35.46 85.94 -1.32
C GLY A 471 -35.01 85.91 -2.77
N ASP A 472 -33.77 86.35 -3.04
CA ASP A 472 -33.18 86.34 -4.40
C ASP A 472 -32.73 84.94 -4.85
N SER A 473 -32.91 83.92 -4.01
CA SER A 473 -32.52 82.54 -4.29
C SER A 473 -33.57 81.54 -3.79
N VAL A 474 -33.59 80.37 -4.41
CA VAL A 474 -34.47 79.26 -4.05
C VAL A 474 -33.65 78.06 -3.63
N ARG A 475 -34.00 77.50 -2.47
CA ARG A 475 -33.43 76.28 -1.93
C ARG A 475 -34.29 75.09 -2.32
N VAL A 476 -33.66 74.12 -2.97
CA VAL A 476 -34.34 72.87 -3.37
C VAL A 476 -33.66 71.68 -2.75
N LYS A 477 -34.45 70.82 -2.11
CA LYS A 477 -34.01 69.52 -1.59
C LYS A 477 -34.68 68.40 -2.36
N MET A 478 -33.89 67.44 -2.81
CA MET A 478 -34.38 66.24 -3.50
C MET A 478 -33.72 64.97 -2.96
N ALA A 479 -34.50 63.89 -2.96
CA ALA A 479 -34.00 62.54 -2.79
C ALA A 479 -33.85 61.85 -4.15
N PHE A 480 -32.80 61.06 -4.31
CA PHE A 480 -32.50 60.27 -5.50
C PHE A 480 -32.38 58.81 -5.07
N ARG A 481 -33.20 57.91 -5.64
CA ARG A 481 -32.98 56.46 -5.53
C ARG A 481 -32.01 56.06 -6.63
N VAL A 482 -30.83 55.60 -6.24
CA VAL A 482 -29.74 55.23 -7.13
C VAL A 482 -29.49 53.74 -6.98
N ARG A 483 -29.39 53.03 -8.11
CA ARG A 483 -28.95 51.63 -8.14
C ARG A 483 -27.48 51.59 -8.54
N THR A 484 -26.65 51.07 -7.65
CA THR A 484 -25.25 50.76 -7.93
C THR A 484 -25.13 49.28 -8.26
N VAL A 485 -24.50 48.97 -9.39
CA VAL A 485 -24.14 47.60 -9.78
C VAL A 485 -22.61 47.53 -9.85
N LEU A 486 -22.04 46.53 -9.18
CA LEU A 486 -20.67 46.10 -9.47
C LEU A 486 -20.69 45.29 -10.77
N GLU A 487 -20.11 45.84 -11.82
CA GLU A 487 -19.73 45.04 -12.98
C GLU A 487 -18.38 44.37 -12.72
N GLU A 488 -18.34 43.04 -12.83
CA GLU A 488 -17.09 42.32 -13.04
C GLU A 488 -16.50 42.82 -14.36
N SER A 489 -15.31 43.41 -14.30
CA SER A 489 -14.62 43.91 -15.49
C SER A 489 -14.30 42.75 -16.43
N ALA A 490 -14.99 42.69 -17.58
CA ALA A 490 -14.86 41.61 -18.59
C ALA A 490 -13.50 41.55 -19.33
N ASN A 491 -12.42 42.09 -18.74
CA ASN A 491 -11.10 42.25 -19.34
C ASN A 491 -10.03 41.25 -18.85
N ASP A 492 -10.31 40.42 -17.84
CA ASP A 492 -9.40 39.32 -17.45
C ASP A 492 -9.39 38.13 -18.46
N GLY A 493 -10.01 38.32 -19.63
CA GLY A 493 -9.95 37.40 -20.77
C GLY A 493 -8.78 37.61 -21.75
N LYS A 494 -7.87 38.59 -21.53
CA LYS A 494 -6.77 38.89 -22.47
C LYS A 494 -5.39 39.13 -21.82
N ARG A 495 -4.84 38.06 -21.21
CA ARG A 495 -3.42 37.72 -20.93
C ARG A 495 -3.44 36.60 -19.89
N VAL A 496 -2.90 35.39 -20.07
CA VAL A 496 -2.04 34.81 -21.11
C VAL A 496 -2.53 33.40 -21.43
N ALA A 497 -2.81 33.12 -22.70
CA ALA A 497 -3.16 31.78 -23.19
C ALA A 497 -2.26 31.38 -24.37
N ASP A 498 -0.95 31.59 -24.24
CA ASP A 498 0.08 31.10 -25.16
C ASP A 498 1.25 30.50 -24.36
N TYR A 499 1.06 29.26 -23.90
CA TYR A 499 2.17 28.29 -23.80
C TYR A 499 1.60 26.85 -23.72
N ARG A 500 1.25 26.28 -24.88
CA ARG A 500 1.25 24.81 -25.03
C ARG A 500 2.71 24.35 -25.16
N PRO A 501 3.09 23.20 -24.58
CA PRO A 501 4.44 22.66 -24.73
C PRO A 501 4.66 22.19 -26.18
N ALA A 502 5.65 22.77 -26.85
CA ALA A 502 6.02 22.37 -28.21
C ALA A 502 6.75 21.01 -28.21
N GLU A 503 6.37 20.15 -29.16
CA GLU A 503 7.01 18.86 -29.41
C GLU A 503 8.46 19.03 -29.91
N ARG A 504 9.33 18.06 -29.60
CA ARG A 504 10.71 18.03 -30.08
C ARG A 504 10.84 17.26 -31.39
N LYS A 505 11.49 17.86 -32.40
CA LYS A 505 12.52 17.32 -33.33
C LYS A 505 12.40 17.94 -34.75
N PRO A 506 13.43 17.84 -35.61
CA PRO A 506 14.89 17.82 -35.37
C PRO A 506 15.67 18.75 -36.35
N ALA A 507 17.00 18.62 -36.38
CA ALA A 507 17.95 19.19 -37.36
C ALA A 507 18.16 20.72 -37.30
N ASP A 508 19.32 21.29 -37.63
CA ASP A 508 20.60 20.67 -38.01
C ASP A 508 21.79 21.46 -37.42
N ARG A 509 22.91 20.79 -37.10
CA ARG A 509 24.17 21.43 -36.67
C ARG A 509 25.37 20.72 -37.29
N ARG A 510 26.19 21.47 -38.03
CA ARG A 510 27.49 21.08 -38.62
C ARG A 510 28.42 22.31 -38.67
N PRO A 511 29.76 22.14 -38.74
CA PRO A 511 30.57 21.85 -37.54
C PRO A 511 31.90 22.68 -37.50
N LEU A 512 32.92 22.17 -36.79
CA LEU A 512 34.34 22.60 -36.70
C LEU A 512 34.68 23.79 -35.77
N ASP A 513 35.81 23.79 -35.04
CA ASP A 513 36.66 22.65 -34.63
C ASP A 513 37.58 22.96 -33.41
N ARG A 514 38.01 21.89 -32.72
CA ARG A 514 39.28 21.65 -31.97
C ARG A 514 39.78 22.55 -30.80
N THR A 515 39.64 22.00 -29.58
CA THR A 515 40.68 21.50 -28.60
C THR A 515 42.19 21.86 -28.74
N PRO A 516 43.09 21.60 -27.73
CA PRO A 516 42.92 21.04 -26.36
C PRO A 516 43.80 21.58 -25.18
N ALA A 517 43.54 21.06 -23.96
CA ALA A 517 44.50 20.50 -22.96
C ALA A 517 44.84 21.21 -21.61
N ALA A 518 44.84 20.36 -20.55
CA ALA A 518 45.73 20.30 -19.36
C ALA A 518 45.52 21.15 -18.07
N LYS A 519 44.88 20.52 -17.06
CA LYS A 519 45.35 20.23 -15.65
C LYS A 519 45.79 21.37 -14.66
N PRO A 520 45.86 21.14 -13.32
CA PRO A 520 45.30 22.06 -12.30
C PRO A 520 46.30 22.51 -11.18
N PRO A 521 45.90 22.72 -9.90
CA PRO A 521 45.55 23.99 -9.22
C PRO A 521 46.63 24.48 -8.21
N PRO A 522 46.45 25.62 -7.50
CA PRO A 522 45.96 25.68 -6.08
C PRO A 522 45.11 26.96 -5.78
N GLU A 523 44.80 27.46 -4.58
CA GLU A 523 44.35 27.01 -3.23
C GLU A 523 44.36 28.27 -2.29
N GLU A 524 43.59 28.30 -1.18
CA GLU A 524 43.55 29.31 -0.07
C GLU A 524 42.94 30.74 -0.34
N LYS A 525 41.86 31.16 0.38
CA LYS A 525 41.74 32.01 1.62
C LYS A 525 41.92 33.54 1.39
N ASP A 526 41.31 34.48 2.14
CA ASP A 526 40.56 34.44 3.42
C ASP A 526 39.45 35.54 3.48
N LYS A 527 38.90 35.83 4.68
CA LYS A 527 37.70 36.65 5.00
C LYS A 527 37.88 38.19 5.08
N ASP A 528 36.74 38.89 5.28
CA ASP A 528 36.47 40.09 6.13
C ASP A 528 35.66 41.20 5.40
N ASP A 529 34.89 42.09 6.06
CA ASP A 529 33.99 41.94 7.22
C ASP A 529 33.01 43.15 7.33
N GLY A 530 31.85 42.97 7.98
CA GLY A 530 31.04 43.96 8.71
C GLY A 530 30.58 45.33 8.14
N PHE A 531 29.29 45.69 8.39
CA PHE A 531 28.93 47.06 8.78
C PHE A 531 27.64 47.16 9.65
N PHE A 532 27.85 47.44 10.94
CA PHE A 532 26.96 48.11 11.92
C PHE A 532 25.83 47.37 12.67
N ALA A 533 25.69 47.77 13.94
CA ALA A 533 24.82 47.23 14.98
C ALA A 533 24.40 48.33 15.99
N ARG A 534 23.52 47.98 16.96
CA ARG A 534 22.86 48.83 17.98
C ARG A 534 21.69 49.67 17.41
N ILE A 535 20.60 49.94 18.13
CA ILE A 535 20.43 50.21 19.58
C ILE A 535 19.21 49.46 20.19
N LEU A 536 19.30 49.08 21.47
CA LEU A 536 18.21 48.57 22.33
C LEU A 536 17.60 49.70 23.18
N PRO A 537 16.34 49.57 23.64
CA PRO A 537 16.18 49.27 25.07
C PRO A 537 15.07 48.23 25.40
N SER A 538 15.22 47.61 26.58
CA SER A 538 14.23 46.84 27.35
C SER A 538 13.84 47.69 28.59
N PRO A 539 12.79 47.41 29.42
CA PRO A 539 11.94 46.20 29.50
C PRO A 539 10.41 46.58 29.49
N GLU A 540 9.40 45.80 29.91
CA GLU A 540 9.35 44.51 30.63
C GLU A 540 8.24 43.53 30.13
N PRO A 541 7.28 42.91 30.87
CA PRO A 541 6.99 41.48 30.60
C PRO A 541 5.60 41.15 30.03
N SER A 542 5.51 40.06 29.26
CA SER A 542 4.67 38.87 29.59
C SER A 542 4.40 37.95 28.38
N ARG A 543 4.17 36.67 28.72
CA ARG A 543 3.68 35.54 27.89
C ARG A 543 4.69 34.87 26.96
N ASP A 544 5.13 33.71 27.43
CA ASP A 544 5.77 32.64 26.66
C ASP A 544 4.94 32.26 25.44
N VAL A 545 5.59 32.26 24.27
CA VAL A 545 5.17 31.47 23.11
C VAL A 545 6.39 30.66 22.69
N GLU A 546 6.36 29.38 23.05
CA GLU A 546 7.41 28.42 22.73
C GLU A 546 7.52 28.25 21.21
N LYS A 547 8.59 28.81 20.63
CA LYS A 547 8.90 28.64 19.21
C LYS A 547 9.49 27.24 19.02
N PRO A 548 8.92 26.36 18.18
CA PRO A 548 9.48 25.03 17.97
C PRO A 548 10.91 25.16 17.45
N ALA A 549 11.84 24.47 18.13
CA ALA A 549 13.24 24.45 17.76
C ALA A 549 13.41 23.82 16.38
N ALA A 550 14.33 24.36 15.58
CA ALA A 550 14.73 23.71 14.33
C ALA A 550 15.32 22.32 14.65
N PRO A 551 14.94 21.24 13.93
CA PRO A 551 15.37 19.89 14.26
C PRO A 551 16.88 19.75 14.14
N ALA A 552 17.50 19.12 15.15
CA ALA A 552 18.94 18.93 15.19
C ALA A 552 19.41 18.03 14.04
N PRO A 553 20.55 18.33 13.39
CA PRO A 553 21.10 17.47 12.35
C PRO A 553 21.48 16.09 12.91
N VAL A 554 21.21 15.04 12.14
CA VAL A 554 21.59 13.65 12.48
C VAL A 554 23.09 13.57 12.71
N ARG A 555 23.49 13.23 13.94
CA ARG A 555 24.90 12.98 14.29
C ARG A 555 25.37 11.70 13.61
N ARG A 556 26.36 11.83 12.71
CA ARG A 556 27.10 10.70 12.11
C ARG A 556 27.86 9.92 13.18
N ASN A 557 28.03 8.61 13.00
CA ASN A 557 28.77 7.78 13.95
C ASN A 557 30.29 8.06 13.84
N PRO A 558 30.95 8.56 14.91
CA PRO A 558 32.38 8.90 14.87
C PRO A 558 33.30 7.68 14.71
N HIS A 559 32.77 6.46 14.80
CA HIS A 559 33.50 5.20 14.61
C HIS A 559 33.28 4.54 13.24
N ALA A 560 32.62 5.23 12.30
CA ALA A 560 32.44 4.72 10.94
C ALA A 560 33.78 4.66 10.17
N ILE A 561 34.10 3.50 9.62
CA ILE A 561 35.23 3.26 8.70
C ILE A 561 35.02 3.98 7.37
N GLY A 562 33.75 4.18 6.99
CA GLY A 562 33.33 4.97 5.84
C GLY A 562 31.80 4.97 5.75
N SER A 563 31.24 5.86 4.94
CA SER A 563 29.79 5.96 4.76
C SER A 563 29.38 6.25 3.32
N HIS A 564 28.18 5.82 2.98
CA HIS A 564 27.49 6.13 1.72
C HIS A 564 26.04 6.52 2.01
N GLU A 565 25.44 7.31 1.13
CA GLU A 565 24.06 7.78 1.26
C GLU A 565 23.26 7.42 0.00
N GLY A 566 22.02 6.98 0.16
CA GLY A 566 21.13 6.70 -0.95
C GLY A 566 19.66 6.75 -0.55
N ASN A 567 18.88 7.52 -1.31
CA ASN A 567 17.43 7.70 -1.11
C ASN A 567 17.07 8.06 0.35
N ASP A 568 17.75 9.09 0.86
CA ASP A 568 17.61 9.65 2.22
C ASP A 568 17.95 8.67 3.36
N VAL A 569 18.72 7.62 3.07
CA VAL A 569 19.24 6.67 4.07
C VAL A 569 20.76 6.66 4.03
N LEU A 570 21.37 6.85 5.21
CA LEU A 570 22.81 6.81 5.44
C LEU A 570 23.24 5.40 5.87
N PHE A 571 24.30 4.88 5.26
CA PHE A 571 24.89 3.57 5.54
C PHE A 571 26.32 3.76 6.02
N GLU A 572 26.59 3.48 7.30
CA GLU A 572 27.89 3.68 7.95
C GLU A 572 28.54 2.31 8.23
N LEU A 573 29.66 2.00 7.60
CA LEU A 573 30.40 0.76 7.83
C LEU A 573 31.15 0.85 9.16
N ILE A 574 30.76 0.07 10.16
CA ILE A 574 31.29 0.17 11.53
C ILE A 574 32.47 -0.77 11.76
N SER A 575 32.38 -2.03 11.34
CA SER A 575 33.48 -2.98 11.52
C SER A 575 33.39 -4.17 10.56
N VAL A 576 34.54 -4.77 10.30
CA VAL A 576 34.67 -6.08 9.63
C VAL A 576 35.54 -6.97 10.50
N LYS A 577 35.01 -8.11 10.92
CA LYS A 577 35.64 -9.05 11.85
C LYS A 577 35.76 -10.45 11.26
N SER A 578 36.90 -11.11 11.48
CA SER A 578 37.10 -12.52 11.15
C SER A 578 36.65 -13.43 12.30
N ALA A 579 35.70 -14.33 12.03
CA ALA A 579 35.23 -15.34 12.97
C ALA A 579 35.59 -16.74 12.44
N GLY A 580 36.83 -17.18 12.67
CA GLY A 580 37.32 -18.47 12.17
C GLY A 580 37.46 -18.50 10.64
N LYS A 581 36.53 -19.18 9.95
CA LYS A 581 36.44 -19.25 8.48
C LYS A 581 35.36 -18.34 7.89
N ASP A 582 34.81 -17.44 8.69
CA ASP A 582 33.71 -16.57 8.31
C ASP A 582 34.08 -15.10 8.53
N LEU A 583 33.39 -14.20 7.84
CA LEU A 583 33.49 -12.75 8.05
C LEU A 583 32.16 -12.17 8.52
N LEU A 584 32.23 -11.30 9.51
CA LEU A 584 31.12 -10.56 10.09
C LEU A 584 31.30 -9.08 9.78
N VAL A 585 30.39 -8.50 9.00
CA VAL A 585 30.38 -7.09 8.62
C VAL A 585 29.25 -6.39 9.36
N ARG A 586 29.56 -5.37 10.18
CA ARG A 586 28.58 -4.53 10.87
C ARG A 586 28.44 -3.18 10.18
N VAL A 587 27.20 -2.80 9.91
CA VAL A 587 26.82 -1.53 9.26
C VAL A 587 25.69 -0.91 10.07
N ASP A 588 25.79 0.38 10.39
CA ASP A 588 24.68 1.13 10.95
C ASP A 588 23.92 1.82 9.81
N ILE A 589 22.59 1.73 9.84
CA ILE A 589 21.71 2.27 8.79
C ILE A 589 20.77 3.27 9.44
N THR A 590 20.84 4.52 9.00
CA THR A 590 20.09 5.65 9.58
C THR A 590 19.18 6.28 8.54
N ASN A 591 17.88 6.34 8.82
CA ASN A 591 16.94 7.10 8.01
C ASN A 591 17.13 8.60 8.29
N MET A 592 17.49 9.38 7.28
CA MET A 592 17.73 10.81 7.46
C MET A 592 16.46 11.66 7.37
N THR A 593 15.33 11.10 6.92
CA THR A 593 14.05 11.83 6.89
C THR A 593 13.43 11.96 8.26
N GLU A 594 12.55 12.95 8.44
CA GLU A 594 11.89 13.25 9.71
C GLU A 594 10.53 12.55 9.83
N ASP A 595 9.66 12.71 8.83
CA ASP A 595 8.27 12.22 8.88
C ASP A 595 8.01 11.00 7.97
N SER A 596 9.03 10.42 7.34
CA SER A 596 8.86 9.35 6.34
C SER A 596 9.49 8.03 6.78
N ILE A 597 8.73 6.94 6.72
CA ILE A 597 9.26 5.60 6.95
C ILE A 597 9.96 5.12 5.67
N ARG A 598 11.22 4.68 5.82
CA ARG A 598 11.97 3.98 4.78
C ARG A 598 12.10 2.51 5.19
N SER A 599 11.96 1.56 4.27
CA SER A 599 12.24 0.15 4.57
C SER A 599 13.47 -0.30 3.81
N VAL A 600 14.39 -0.98 4.48
CA VAL A 600 15.69 -1.37 3.90
C VAL A 600 15.81 -2.88 3.92
N ALA A 601 16.00 -3.47 2.73
CA ALA A 601 16.34 -4.87 2.56
C ALA A 601 17.81 -5.02 2.14
N LEU A 602 18.50 -5.96 2.78
CA LEU A 602 19.84 -6.42 2.43
C LEU A 602 19.73 -7.94 2.29
N TYR A 603 19.50 -8.41 1.06
CA TYR A 603 19.10 -9.80 0.83
C TYR A 603 20.22 -10.79 1.10
N ASP A 604 19.85 -11.91 1.71
CA ASP A 604 20.72 -13.03 2.06
C ASP A 604 20.42 -14.27 1.19
N GLN A 605 21.02 -15.41 1.51
CA GLN A 605 20.89 -16.64 0.71
C GLN A 605 19.45 -17.16 0.56
N ALA A 606 18.51 -16.75 1.41
CA ALA A 606 17.11 -17.18 1.32
C ALA A 606 16.35 -16.55 0.13
N TYR A 607 16.94 -15.54 -0.53
CA TYR A 607 16.27 -14.75 -1.56
C TYR A 607 16.99 -14.79 -2.92
N ARG A 608 16.21 -14.67 -4.01
CA ARG A 608 16.74 -14.70 -5.39
C ARG A 608 17.36 -13.39 -5.90
N TRP A 609 17.18 -12.29 -5.16
CA TRP A 609 17.64 -10.95 -5.56
C TRP A 609 19.16 -10.77 -5.39
N THR A 610 19.68 -9.64 -5.88
CA THR A 610 21.08 -9.22 -5.74
C THR A 610 21.45 -9.08 -4.27
N LYS A 611 22.70 -9.42 -3.93
CA LYS A 611 23.19 -9.58 -2.56
C LYS A 611 24.44 -8.74 -2.33
N SER A 612 24.65 -8.32 -1.10
CA SER A 612 25.96 -7.80 -0.68
C SER A 612 27.04 -8.87 -0.91
N ARG A 613 28.20 -8.44 -1.41
CA ARG A 613 29.30 -9.32 -1.79
C ARG A 613 30.65 -8.75 -1.38
N ILE A 614 31.59 -9.64 -1.11
CA ILE A 614 33.00 -9.29 -0.88
C ILE A 614 33.87 -9.93 -1.96
N THR A 615 34.93 -9.24 -2.34
CA THR A 615 36.02 -9.74 -3.16
C THR A 615 37.24 -9.89 -2.26
N ASP A 616 37.72 -11.13 -2.09
CA ASP A 616 38.89 -11.41 -1.26
C ASP A 616 40.21 -10.95 -1.92
N SER A 617 41.34 -11.23 -1.27
CA SER A 617 42.67 -10.89 -1.77
C SER A 617 43.07 -11.66 -3.04
N GLU A 618 42.47 -12.82 -3.29
CA GLU A 618 42.72 -13.65 -4.48
C GLU A 618 41.82 -13.22 -5.66
N GLY A 619 40.84 -12.35 -5.42
CA GLY A 619 39.91 -11.85 -6.42
C GLY A 619 38.62 -12.66 -6.54
N LYS A 620 38.39 -13.64 -5.65
CA LYS A 620 37.17 -14.45 -5.64
C LYS A 620 36.05 -13.69 -4.93
N GLU A 621 34.85 -13.75 -5.51
CA GLU A 621 33.65 -13.15 -4.92
C GLU A 621 32.91 -14.13 -4.00
N HIS A 622 32.47 -13.63 -2.84
CA HIS A 622 31.65 -14.37 -1.88
C HIS A 622 30.41 -13.53 -1.55
N ASN A 623 29.23 -14.12 -1.69
CA ASN A 623 27.96 -13.47 -1.37
C ASN A 623 27.65 -13.60 0.13
N VAL A 624 26.90 -12.63 0.68
CA VAL A 624 26.41 -12.72 2.06
C VAL A 624 25.49 -13.93 2.23
N SER A 625 25.72 -14.70 3.28
CA SER A 625 24.98 -15.93 3.59
C SER A 625 23.74 -15.62 4.42
N GLU A 626 23.89 -14.82 5.48
CA GLU A 626 22.82 -14.47 6.43
C GLU A 626 22.88 -12.98 6.79
N VAL A 627 21.72 -12.33 6.92
CA VAL A 627 21.61 -10.92 7.31
C VAL A 627 20.64 -10.76 8.49
N THR A 628 21.10 -10.09 9.55
CA THR A 628 20.31 -9.81 10.76
C THR A 628 20.36 -8.33 11.11
N PHE A 629 19.19 -7.72 11.27
CA PHE A 629 18.99 -6.36 11.74
C PHE A 629 18.79 -6.36 13.26
N TYR A 630 19.24 -5.30 13.92
CA TYR A 630 19.20 -5.11 15.36
C TYR A 630 18.54 -3.79 15.70
N SER A 631 17.57 -3.82 16.61
CA SER A 631 16.89 -2.67 17.16
C SER A 631 16.96 -2.75 18.69
N GLY A 632 18.02 -2.20 19.27
CA GLY A 632 18.37 -2.46 20.67
C GLY A 632 18.70 -3.94 20.90
N SER A 633 17.90 -4.63 21.73
CA SER A 633 18.01 -6.07 22.00
C SER A 633 17.26 -6.96 20.99
N GLU A 634 16.33 -6.39 20.21
CA GLU A 634 15.53 -7.14 19.23
C GLU A 634 16.37 -7.50 18.00
N LYS A 635 16.22 -8.74 17.50
CA LYS A 635 16.91 -9.25 16.31
C LYS A 635 15.89 -9.66 15.25
N THR A 636 16.00 -9.11 14.05
CA THR A 636 15.15 -9.44 12.90
C THR A 636 16.02 -9.98 11.78
N THR A 637 15.90 -11.26 11.43
CA THR A 637 16.55 -11.81 10.23
C THR A 637 15.93 -11.23 8.97
N MET A 638 16.68 -11.18 7.87
CA MET A 638 16.15 -10.75 6.56
C MET A 638 15.03 -11.68 6.07
N TYR A 639 15.06 -12.98 6.41
CA TYR A 639 13.93 -13.89 6.17
C TYR A 639 12.66 -13.44 6.92
N SER A 640 12.75 -13.18 8.22
CA SER A 640 11.61 -12.69 9.03
C SER A 640 11.14 -11.27 8.67
N ALA A 641 12.01 -10.42 8.12
CA ALA A 641 11.66 -9.08 7.66
C ALA A 641 10.81 -9.06 6.38
N GLY A 642 10.73 -10.20 5.67
CA GLY A 642 10.00 -10.32 4.42
C GLY A 642 10.60 -9.51 3.27
N SER A 643 9.87 -9.46 2.15
CA SER A 643 10.40 -8.98 0.86
C SER A 643 10.77 -7.49 0.82
N ARG A 644 10.22 -6.64 1.71
CA ARG A 644 10.54 -5.20 1.77
C ARG A 644 11.61 -4.83 2.81
N GLY A 645 12.12 -5.82 3.55
CA GLY A 645 13.09 -5.60 4.62
C GLY A 645 12.53 -4.84 5.81
N VAL A 646 13.44 -4.33 6.65
CA VAL A 646 13.08 -3.78 7.97
C VAL A 646 12.69 -2.30 7.85
N PRO A 647 11.56 -1.86 8.45
CA PRO A 647 11.21 -0.45 8.51
C PRO A 647 12.15 0.33 9.45
N LEU A 648 12.51 1.53 9.02
CA LEU A 648 13.22 2.57 9.73
C LEU A 648 12.29 3.77 9.85
N GLU A 649 11.95 4.13 11.09
CA GLU A 649 11.23 5.37 11.40
C GLU A 649 12.10 6.59 11.10
N GLY A 650 11.52 7.79 11.12
CA GLY A 650 12.25 9.03 10.90
C GLY A 650 13.37 9.22 11.92
N ARG A 651 14.54 9.68 11.46
CA ARG A 651 15.77 9.85 12.25
C ARG A 651 16.29 8.58 12.97
N ALA A 652 15.69 7.40 12.76
CA ALA A 652 16.04 6.17 13.47
C ALA A 652 17.26 5.45 12.84
N THR A 653 18.10 4.88 13.70
CA THR A 653 19.25 4.04 13.33
C THR A 653 19.01 2.58 13.72
N LYS A 654 19.31 1.63 12.81
CA LYS A 654 19.41 0.20 13.14
C LYS A 654 20.77 -0.35 12.73
N SER A 655 21.38 -1.18 13.59
CA SER A 655 22.59 -1.91 13.23
C SER A 655 22.25 -3.16 12.44
N VAL A 656 23.06 -3.50 11.45
CA VAL A 656 22.93 -4.71 10.63
C VAL A 656 24.22 -5.51 10.71
N LEU A 657 24.07 -6.81 10.92
CA LEU A 657 25.14 -7.80 10.84
C LEU A 657 24.94 -8.63 9.56
N MET A 658 25.93 -8.59 8.67
CA MET A 658 26.02 -9.43 7.48
C MET A 658 27.08 -10.51 7.71
N HIS A 659 26.69 -11.78 7.58
CA HIS A 659 27.55 -12.94 7.80
C HIS A 659 27.90 -13.59 6.46
N PHE A 660 29.18 -13.59 6.13
CA PHE A 660 29.75 -14.24 4.95
C PHE A 660 30.45 -15.53 5.38
N LYS A 661 29.92 -16.68 4.99
CA LYS A 661 30.45 -18.00 5.38
C LYS A 661 31.55 -18.47 4.44
N GLN A 662 32.49 -19.26 4.96
CA GLN A 662 33.57 -19.92 4.19
C GLN A 662 34.53 -18.98 3.45
N VAL A 663 34.75 -17.78 3.98
CA VAL A 663 35.74 -16.84 3.44
C VAL A 663 37.11 -17.15 4.05
N PRO A 664 38.18 -17.34 3.25
CA PRO A 664 39.53 -17.53 3.78
C PRO A 664 39.91 -16.40 4.76
N GLY A 665 40.72 -16.73 5.77
CA GLY A 665 41.11 -15.82 6.86
C GLY A 665 42.04 -14.68 6.42
N THR A 666 41.53 -13.75 5.60
CA THR A 666 42.26 -12.61 5.04
C THR A 666 42.38 -11.47 6.04
N ARG A 667 43.55 -10.84 6.14
CA ARG A 667 43.78 -9.62 6.95
C ARG A 667 43.13 -8.36 6.35
N SER A 668 42.73 -8.40 5.08
CA SER A 668 42.11 -7.29 4.35
C SER A 668 41.25 -7.81 3.21
N ILE A 669 40.10 -7.18 2.99
CA ILE A 669 39.21 -7.46 1.86
C ILE A 669 39.51 -6.44 0.75
N ARG A 670 39.68 -6.90 -0.49
CA ARG A 670 40.01 -6.04 -1.64
C ARG A 670 38.86 -5.09 -1.95
N LYS A 671 37.63 -5.60 -1.96
CA LYS A 671 36.40 -4.82 -2.15
C LYS A 671 35.25 -5.41 -1.33
N LEU A 672 34.55 -4.59 -0.56
CA LEU A 672 33.23 -4.90 0.00
C LEU A 672 32.19 -4.11 -0.80
N THR A 673 31.14 -4.75 -1.28
CA THR A 673 30.00 -4.10 -1.93
C THR A 673 28.76 -4.39 -1.11
N ILE A 674 28.20 -3.35 -0.49
CA ILE A 674 26.90 -3.42 0.20
C ILE A 674 25.83 -3.10 -0.85
N HIS A 675 24.84 -3.98 -1.00
CA HIS A 675 23.80 -3.84 -2.00
C HIS A 675 22.41 -3.71 -1.37
N PRO A 676 22.01 -2.51 -0.89
CA PRO A 676 20.71 -2.30 -0.26
C PRO A 676 19.61 -1.99 -1.28
N TYR A 677 18.42 -2.48 -0.97
CA TYR A 677 17.16 -2.08 -1.58
C TYR A 677 16.42 -1.13 -0.62
N VAL A 678 16.27 0.14 -1.01
CA VAL A 678 15.60 1.18 -0.19
C VAL A 678 14.18 1.41 -0.71
N TYR A 679 13.22 0.86 0.01
CA TYR A 679 11.79 1.01 -0.23
C TYR A 679 11.25 2.30 0.38
N HIS A 680 10.43 3.02 -0.38
CA HIS A 680 9.79 4.27 0.03
C HIS A 680 8.39 4.38 -0.59
N ARG A 681 7.51 5.18 0.04
CA ARG A 681 6.13 5.40 -0.41
C ARG A 681 5.98 6.81 -0.96
N LYS A 682 5.61 6.93 -2.24
CA LYS A 682 5.21 8.21 -2.86
C LYS A 682 3.69 8.29 -3.03
N VAL A 683 3.12 7.27 -3.65
CA VAL A 683 1.67 6.97 -3.70
C VAL A 683 1.53 5.45 -3.55
N PHE A 684 2.18 4.73 -4.46
CA PHE A 684 2.52 3.31 -4.32
C PHE A 684 3.90 3.12 -3.67
N TRP A 685 4.22 1.88 -3.31
CA TRP A 685 5.56 1.48 -2.89
C TRP A 685 6.49 1.43 -4.10
N SER A 686 7.62 2.12 -4.01
CA SER A 686 8.73 2.05 -4.97
C SER A 686 10.02 1.66 -4.23
N TRP A 687 11.00 1.13 -4.95
CA TRP A 687 12.33 0.87 -4.41
C TRP A 687 13.41 1.46 -5.31
N GLN A 688 14.59 1.65 -4.73
CA GLN A 688 15.82 1.95 -5.45
C GLN A 688 16.92 1.04 -4.90
N GLU A 689 17.72 0.47 -5.79
CA GLU A 689 18.89 -0.35 -5.46
C GLU A 689 20.18 0.46 -5.63
N PHE A 690 21.21 0.12 -4.86
CA PHE A 690 22.50 0.82 -4.83
C PHE A 690 23.65 -0.19 -4.72
N ASP A 691 24.83 0.16 -5.24
CA ASP A 691 26.07 -0.60 -5.08
C ASP A 691 27.10 0.25 -4.30
N PHE A 692 27.09 0.16 -2.98
CA PHE A 692 28.00 0.90 -2.12
C PHE A 692 29.32 0.14 -1.95
N ALA A 693 30.33 0.55 -2.73
CA ALA A 693 31.65 -0.05 -2.72
C ALA A 693 32.58 0.60 -1.68
N PHE A 694 33.26 -0.26 -0.92
CA PHE A 694 34.36 0.08 -0.02
C PHE A 694 35.59 -0.70 -0.48
N GLN A 695 36.72 -0.03 -0.67
CA GLN A 695 37.97 -0.66 -1.15
C GLN A 695 38.97 -0.82 -0.01
N ASN A 696 39.80 -1.87 -0.07
CA ASN A 696 40.92 -2.11 0.84
C ASN A 696 40.53 -2.11 2.34
N VAL A 697 39.40 -2.72 2.67
CA VAL A 697 38.85 -2.74 4.03
C VAL A 697 39.70 -3.66 4.92
N ARG A 698 40.24 -3.11 6.01
CA ARG A 698 41.01 -3.90 7.00
C ARG A 698 40.07 -4.79 7.81
N VAL A 699 40.47 -6.04 8.03
CA VAL A 699 39.73 -7.00 8.85
C VAL A 699 40.34 -7.03 10.25
N SER A 700 39.53 -6.68 11.25
CA SER A 700 39.87 -6.88 12.66
C SER A 700 39.71 -8.36 13.05
N ARG A 701 40.52 -8.84 13.98
CA ARG A 701 40.32 -10.15 14.62
C ARG A 701 39.29 -10.05 15.75
#